data_AF-A0A932JW76-F1
#
_entry.id   AF-A0A932JW76-F1
#
_cell.length_a   1.000
_cell.length_b   1.000
_cell.length_c   1.000
_cell.angle_alpha   90.00
_cell.angle_beta   90.00
_cell.angle_gamma   90.00
#
_symmetry.space_group_name_H-M   'P 1'
#
loop_
_entity.id
_entity.type
_entity.pdbx_description
1 polymer ?
#
loop_
_entity_poly.entity_id
_entity_poly.type
_entity_poly.pdbx_seq_one_letter_code
_entity_poly.pdbx_strand_id
1 'polypeptide(L)'
;MKNFKKTLLLLTLLAAECHNARMARAAYDDVGVGARVTGLGGAFTAIADDVYSVYYNPAGLGTIDRPMLGTTYSRLHMGLSDDSALQNSFVAYARPIKHGRQGAWGAAWNYFTLDSLYSETSLYASYGRRLFAQQLPNGFYAGASMKLLRRSVGNTDVADNAVNNTGARIGSPDPVLVDASKTNIDLDLGLLYRIRPRLSAGLMVQHLMEPNIAFAAGDDDKLGRNVKLGLAWQTAWTSIAGELDFLKAPDGKTDKVGTLAFEKWLPTLVHGTFGVRTSVGLGDRDFRQLTAGLSYRVHRLQLDYGFTLPIGGIADTFGTHRMGLSFRFGRPRGAEPQLAEAILENMRELADVGSPEFRAQSEELALYKRTAQQEFLRQARADTGEGRFAEAREKLNQALSLNPKDLRIQASLERVALTAEVFPEITGFRTDAAQAALYEGVMDFLAGRDKEAVRKLSYAASLQPGDERFERFLQTAERKAGITRELPDTVATAPTLGREKAVGAGMALMEVALRESDYPKVLKLADEVLELDPQSVLAFKRKATALYAVKKYEDALRALRSALKFERDGDERKRLKAYVDALVALIERGAREKEEPRPETMPLKPTDTGKGSPVEIQRLYEAGVDLYAQGRLSEAANMFQRILGIDAKNASAQRALRRVQAEILQGGQQ
;
A
#
# COMPACT_ATOMS: atom_id res chain seq x y z
N MET A 1 5.14 44.34 19.34
CA MET A 1 4.56 44.78 20.64
C MET A 1 3.23 45.53 20.54
N LYS A 2 2.84 46.16 19.40
CA LYS A 2 1.55 46.88 19.28
C LYS A 2 0.29 45.98 19.24
N ASN A 3 0.42 44.70 18.90
CA ASN A 3 -0.73 43.78 18.81
C ASN A 3 -1.05 43.05 20.12
N PHE A 4 -0.11 42.99 21.08
CA PHE A 4 -0.34 42.28 22.35
C PHE A 4 -1.18 43.09 23.35
N LYS A 5 -1.06 44.42 23.30
CA LYS A 5 -1.84 45.34 24.16
C LYS A 5 -3.31 45.44 23.76
N LYS A 6 -3.65 45.24 22.48
CA LYS A 6 -5.06 45.24 22.02
C LYS A 6 -5.79 43.95 22.42
N THR A 7 -5.10 42.82 22.45
CA THR A 7 -5.66 41.54 22.92
C THR A 7 -5.86 41.53 24.43
N LEU A 8 -4.97 42.16 25.20
CA LEU A 8 -5.06 42.26 26.66
C LEU A 8 -6.17 43.24 27.11
N LEU A 9 -6.39 44.34 26.38
CA LEU A 9 -7.45 45.31 26.69
C LEU A 9 -8.87 44.74 26.43
N LEU A 10 -9.00 43.84 25.45
CA LEU A 10 -10.26 43.13 25.16
C LEU A 10 -10.59 42.08 26.24
N LEU A 11 -9.56 41.51 26.88
CA LEU A 11 -9.69 40.55 27.99
C LEU A 11 -10.04 41.22 29.32
N THR A 12 -9.60 42.45 29.56
CA THR A 12 -9.87 43.19 30.81
C THR A 12 -11.23 43.89 30.85
N LEU A 13 -11.85 44.17 29.69
CA LEU A 13 -13.19 44.77 29.62
C LEU A 13 -14.34 43.76 29.81
N LEU A 14 -14.03 42.46 29.89
CA LEU A 14 -14.99 41.39 30.20
C LEU A 14 -15.22 41.18 31.72
N ALA A 15 -14.54 41.94 32.59
CA ALA A 15 -14.54 41.72 34.04
C ALA A 15 -15.34 42.77 34.85
N ALA A 16 -16.39 43.35 34.26
CA ALA A 16 -17.35 44.17 35.02
C ALA A 16 -18.58 43.32 35.37
N GLU A 17 -18.45 42.55 36.46
CA GLU A 17 -19.56 41.78 37.03
C GLU A 17 -20.47 42.69 37.87
N CYS A 18 -21.75 42.79 37.49
CA CYS A 18 -22.81 43.12 38.44
C CYS A 18 -23.31 41.80 39.03
N HIS A 19 -23.07 41.60 40.32
CA HIS A 19 -23.69 40.54 41.10
C HIS A 19 -25.20 40.79 41.20
N ASN A 20 -26.00 39.94 40.54
CA ASN A 20 -27.42 39.79 40.85
C ASN A 20 -27.64 38.35 41.33
N ALA A 21 -28.37 38.21 42.44
CA ALA A 21 -28.79 36.93 42.97
C ALA A 21 -29.47 36.10 41.86
N ARG A 22 -28.97 34.88 41.63
CA ARG A 22 -29.45 34.01 40.55
C ARG A 22 -30.66 33.21 41.04
N MET A 23 -31.79 33.36 40.36
CA MET A 23 -32.97 32.49 40.54
C MET A 23 -32.68 31.07 40.06
N ALA A 24 -33.26 30.09 40.74
CA ALA A 24 -33.21 28.67 40.41
C ALA A 24 -33.98 28.37 39.10
N ARG A 25 -33.58 27.27 38.44
CA ARG A 25 -34.15 26.78 37.18
C ARG A 25 -35.59 26.30 37.36
N ALA A 26 -36.36 26.40 36.28
CA ALA A 26 -37.68 25.79 36.14
C ALA A 26 -37.56 24.31 35.69
N ALA A 27 -38.66 23.58 35.79
CA ALA A 27 -38.81 22.20 35.31
C ALA A 27 -38.56 22.08 33.78
N TYR A 28 -38.06 20.92 33.33
CA TYR A 28 -37.64 20.58 31.97
C TYR A 28 -36.50 21.44 31.42
N ASP A 29 -35.48 21.68 32.24
CA ASP A 29 -34.23 22.27 31.77
C ASP A 29 -33.58 21.38 30.70
N ASP A 30 -33.17 21.96 29.56
CA ASP A 30 -32.59 21.21 28.42
C ASP A 30 -31.17 20.74 28.77
N VAL A 31 -31.10 19.64 29.53
CA VAL A 31 -29.84 18.98 29.85
C VAL A 31 -29.25 18.25 28.64
N GLY A 32 -30.04 18.04 27.58
CA GLY A 32 -29.67 17.27 26.39
C GLY A 32 -29.59 15.75 26.62
N VAL A 33 -29.64 15.00 25.53
CA VAL A 33 -29.61 13.52 25.52
C VAL A 33 -28.55 13.00 24.55
N GLY A 34 -28.11 11.76 24.71
CA GLY A 34 -27.11 11.15 23.83
C GLY A 34 -25.67 11.57 24.17
N ALA A 35 -24.82 10.58 24.45
CA ALA A 35 -23.41 10.83 24.77
C ALA A 35 -22.63 11.44 23.59
N ARG A 36 -22.90 11.02 22.35
CA ARG A 36 -22.32 11.64 21.13
C ARG A 36 -22.68 13.12 21.03
N VAL A 37 -23.97 13.43 21.15
CA VAL A 37 -24.49 14.80 20.98
C VAL A 37 -24.01 15.72 22.10
N THR A 38 -23.83 15.17 23.30
CA THR A 38 -23.24 15.88 24.44
C THR A 38 -21.81 16.29 24.18
N GLY A 39 -20.99 15.46 23.52
CA GLY A 39 -19.65 15.84 23.08
C GLY A 39 -19.62 16.92 21.98
N LEU A 40 -20.78 17.31 21.45
CA LEU A 40 -20.98 18.45 20.55
C LEU A 40 -21.63 19.64 21.27
N GLY A 41 -21.84 19.57 22.59
CA GLY A 41 -22.53 20.60 23.36
C GLY A 41 -23.95 20.91 22.86
N GLY A 42 -24.65 19.92 22.31
CA GLY A 42 -26.00 20.10 21.79
C GLY A 42 -26.08 20.52 20.32
N ALA A 43 -24.99 21.01 19.71
CA ALA A 43 -24.95 21.50 18.34
C ALA A 43 -25.17 20.38 17.29
N PHE A 44 -26.43 19.97 17.15
CA PHE A 44 -26.84 18.77 16.41
C PHE A 44 -27.97 19.04 15.44
N THR A 45 -28.67 20.16 15.55
CA THR A 45 -29.88 20.47 14.76
C THR A 45 -29.63 20.37 13.25
N ALA A 46 -28.45 20.78 12.77
CA ALA A 46 -28.08 20.75 11.34
C ALA A 46 -27.38 19.45 10.89
N ILE A 47 -26.99 18.57 11.81
CA ILE A 47 -26.29 17.31 11.53
C ILE A 47 -27.10 16.08 11.98
N ALA A 48 -28.35 16.28 12.36
CA ALA A 48 -29.26 15.25 12.85
C ALA A 48 -29.40 14.10 11.84
N ASP A 49 -28.75 12.99 12.13
CA ASP A 49 -28.57 11.84 11.23
C ASP A 49 -28.73 10.48 11.90
N ASP A 50 -29.14 10.46 13.17
CA ASP A 50 -29.30 9.23 13.97
C ASP A 50 -30.58 9.25 14.83
N VAL A 51 -30.76 8.21 15.65
CA VAL A 51 -31.93 8.01 16.50
C VAL A 51 -32.19 9.16 17.50
N TYR A 52 -31.18 9.94 17.87
CA TYR A 52 -31.34 11.10 18.76
C TYR A 52 -32.03 12.29 18.07
N SER A 53 -32.25 12.20 16.75
CA SER A 53 -33.06 13.14 15.97
C SER A 53 -34.49 13.27 16.53
N VAL A 54 -35.03 12.24 17.21
CA VAL A 54 -36.32 12.30 17.92
C VAL A 54 -36.39 13.48 18.92
N TYR A 55 -35.27 13.78 19.58
CA TYR A 55 -35.15 14.86 20.58
C TYR A 55 -34.70 16.19 19.96
N TYR A 56 -33.66 16.15 19.12
CA TYR A 56 -32.98 17.37 18.66
C TYR A 56 -33.58 17.98 17.39
N ASN A 57 -33.95 17.15 16.40
CA ASN A 57 -34.58 17.63 15.16
C ASN A 57 -35.28 16.48 14.43
N PRO A 58 -36.62 16.34 14.51
CA PRO A 58 -37.34 15.24 13.89
C PRO A 58 -37.21 15.20 12.36
N ALA A 59 -36.82 16.30 11.69
CA ALA A 59 -36.50 16.25 10.27
C ALA A 59 -35.33 15.30 9.95
N GLY A 60 -34.38 15.15 10.89
CA GLY A 60 -33.25 14.23 10.79
C GLY A 60 -33.66 12.77 10.64
N LEU A 61 -34.84 12.37 11.16
CA LEU A 61 -35.40 11.03 10.95
C LEU A 61 -35.56 10.71 9.46
N GLY A 62 -35.86 11.71 8.64
CA GLY A 62 -35.97 11.55 7.19
C GLY A 62 -34.66 11.15 6.49
N THR A 63 -33.53 11.23 7.19
CA THR A 63 -32.20 10.81 6.68
C THR A 63 -31.84 9.37 7.07
N ILE A 64 -32.57 8.76 8.01
CA ILE A 64 -32.33 7.41 8.51
C ILE A 64 -32.76 6.38 7.46
N ASP A 65 -31.86 5.46 7.11
CA ASP A 65 -32.06 4.44 6.07
C ASP A 65 -32.32 3.03 6.63
N ARG A 66 -32.04 2.82 7.92
CA ARG A 66 -32.20 1.53 8.62
C ARG A 66 -32.73 1.72 10.04
N PRO A 67 -33.36 0.69 10.66
CA PRO A 67 -33.80 0.82 12.03
C PRO A 67 -32.62 1.03 12.98
N MET A 68 -32.80 1.84 14.01
CA MET A 68 -31.77 2.16 15.01
C MET A 68 -32.38 2.18 16.41
N LEU A 69 -31.63 1.68 17.40
CA LEU A 69 -31.91 1.81 18.82
C LEU A 69 -30.77 2.62 19.45
N GLY A 70 -31.09 3.56 20.32
CA GLY A 70 -30.12 4.31 21.11
C GLY A 70 -30.55 4.35 22.56
N THR A 71 -29.60 4.15 23.46
CA THR A 71 -29.79 4.28 24.91
C THR A 71 -28.73 5.19 25.47
N THR A 72 -29.05 6.00 26.47
CA THR A 72 -28.08 6.82 27.19
C THR A 72 -28.41 6.85 28.66
N TYR A 73 -27.37 6.79 29.49
CA TYR A 73 -27.44 7.07 30.91
C TYR A 73 -26.47 8.20 31.24
N SER A 74 -26.93 9.13 32.07
CA SER A 74 -26.23 10.35 32.43
C SER A 74 -26.21 10.54 33.93
N ARG A 75 -25.04 10.88 34.48
CA ARG A 75 -24.92 11.46 35.81
C ARG A 75 -24.51 12.91 35.66
N LEU A 76 -25.42 13.81 36.03
CA LEU A 76 -25.26 15.24 35.81
C LEU A 76 -24.52 15.87 36.99
N HIS A 77 -23.62 16.80 36.73
CA HIS A 77 -22.93 17.62 37.74
C HIS A 77 -22.40 16.79 38.92
N MET A 78 -21.62 15.74 38.65
CA MET A 78 -21.07 14.89 39.71
C MET A 78 -20.29 15.72 40.74
N GLY A 79 -20.45 15.44 42.03
CA GLY A 79 -19.76 16.16 43.10
C GLY A 79 -20.49 17.39 43.62
N LEU A 80 -21.77 17.58 43.29
CA LEU A 80 -22.60 18.58 43.98
C LEU A 80 -22.57 18.37 45.50
N SER A 81 -22.48 19.48 46.24
CA SER A 81 -22.33 19.49 47.70
C SER A 81 -23.57 19.06 48.47
N ASP A 82 -24.74 19.06 47.81
CA ASP A 82 -26.04 18.68 48.36
C ASP A 82 -26.37 17.20 48.14
N ASP A 83 -25.46 16.43 47.52
CA ASP A 83 -25.63 15.02 47.14
C ASP A 83 -26.92 14.74 46.33
N SER A 84 -27.40 15.74 45.59
CA SER A 84 -28.61 15.67 44.76
C SER A 84 -28.63 14.50 43.75
N ALA A 85 -27.47 13.93 43.39
CA ALA A 85 -27.35 12.74 42.56
C ALA A 85 -28.21 12.77 41.25
N LEU A 86 -28.21 13.92 40.57
CA LEU A 86 -28.98 14.17 39.34
C LEU A 86 -28.68 13.15 38.24
N GLN A 87 -29.74 12.51 37.73
CA GLN A 87 -29.65 11.44 36.75
C GLN A 87 -30.58 11.68 35.57
N ASN A 88 -30.15 11.23 34.39
CA ASN A 88 -31.00 11.22 33.20
C ASN A 88 -30.80 9.93 32.39
N SER A 89 -31.90 9.27 32.06
CA SER A 89 -31.96 8.05 31.25
C SER A 89 -32.78 8.30 29.98
N PHE A 90 -32.27 7.82 28.85
CA PHE A 90 -32.92 8.01 27.55
C PHE A 90 -32.89 6.73 26.74
N VAL A 91 -34.01 6.39 26.10
CA VAL A 91 -34.13 5.28 25.16
C VAL A 91 -34.89 5.78 23.95
N ALA A 92 -34.37 5.53 22.75
CA ALA A 92 -35.04 5.88 21.50
C ALA A 92 -34.92 4.77 20.46
N TYR A 93 -35.96 4.61 19.67
CA TYR A 93 -36.01 3.71 18.53
C TYR A 93 -36.53 4.45 17.31
N ALA A 94 -35.88 4.28 16.17
CA ALA A 94 -36.31 4.85 14.90
C ALA A 94 -36.38 3.76 13.83
N ARG A 95 -37.41 3.84 12.99
CA ARG A 95 -37.62 2.90 11.89
C ARG A 95 -38.04 3.61 10.60
N PRO A 96 -37.32 3.39 9.49
CA PRO A 96 -37.71 3.92 8.19
C PRO A 96 -38.95 3.21 7.63
N ILE A 97 -39.83 3.98 6.96
CA ILE A 97 -41.05 3.50 6.30
C ILE A 97 -40.76 3.29 4.81
N LYS A 98 -41.13 2.12 4.29
CA LYS A 98 -40.81 1.70 2.90
C LYS A 98 -39.35 1.98 2.54
N HIS A 99 -38.45 1.61 3.44
CA HIS A 99 -37.00 1.79 3.27
C HIS A 99 -36.59 3.28 3.10
N GLY A 100 -37.25 4.20 3.81
CA GLY A 100 -36.91 5.63 3.85
C GLY A 100 -37.59 6.48 2.77
N ARG A 101 -38.18 5.85 1.73
CA ARG A 101 -38.90 6.57 0.66
C ARG A 101 -40.09 7.36 1.17
N GLN A 102 -40.69 6.93 2.28
CA GLN A 102 -41.81 7.60 2.93
C GLN A 102 -41.39 8.22 4.28
N GLY A 103 -40.10 8.50 4.47
CA GLY A 103 -39.57 8.98 5.75
C GLY A 103 -39.38 7.88 6.78
N ALA A 104 -39.30 8.27 8.05
CA ALA A 104 -39.13 7.39 9.19
C ALA A 104 -39.98 7.89 10.36
N TRP A 105 -40.44 6.94 11.18
CA TRP A 105 -41.01 7.25 12.49
C TRP A 105 -39.99 6.93 13.58
N GLY A 106 -40.11 7.61 14.71
CA GLY A 106 -39.30 7.37 15.90
C GLY A 106 -40.14 7.50 17.16
N ALA A 107 -39.73 6.79 18.20
CA ALA A 107 -40.29 6.90 19.53
C ALA A 107 -39.16 6.99 20.55
N ALA A 108 -39.35 7.76 21.61
CA ALA A 108 -38.37 7.85 22.69
C ALA A 108 -39.02 7.99 24.07
N TRP A 109 -38.28 7.61 25.08
CA TRP A 109 -38.55 7.84 26.50
C TRP A 109 -37.34 8.52 27.11
N ASN A 110 -37.58 9.67 27.75
CA ASN A 110 -36.60 10.42 28.51
C ASN A 110 -37.07 10.49 29.97
N TYR A 111 -36.18 10.19 30.90
CA TYR A 111 -36.47 10.19 32.32
C TYR A 111 -35.36 10.93 33.08
N PHE A 112 -35.70 12.05 33.69
CA PHE A 112 -34.82 12.80 34.58
C PHE A 112 -35.28 12.62 36.02
N THR A 113 -34.33 12.47 36.94
CA THR A 113 -34.64 12.26 38.36
C THR A 113 -33.61 12.95 39.24
N LEU A 114 -34.10 13.52 40.33
CA LEU A 114 -33.35 14.06 41.46
C LEU A 114 -33.70 13.17 42.65
N ASP A 115 -32.92 12.12 42.83
CA ASP A 115 -33.14 11.05 43.82
C ASP A 115 -34.63 10.64 43.92
N SER A 116 -35.23 10.67 45.11
CA SER A 116 -36.67 10.48 45.32
C SER A 116 -37.48 11.77 45.33
N LEU A 117 -36.85 12.94 45.24
CA LEU A 117 -37.49 14.24 45.44
C LEU A 117 -38.27 14.70 44.21
N TYR A 118 -37.73 14.48 43.01
CA TYR A 118 -38.33 15.04 41.80
C TYR A 118 -38.02 14.18 40.57
N SER A 119 -39.02 14.05 39.68
CA SER A 119 -38.86 13.30 38.45
C SER A 119 -39.62 13.93 37.28
N GLU A 120 -39.03 13.83 36.08
CA GLU A 120 -39.63 14.22 34.82
C GLU A 120 -39.58 13.06 33.83
N THR A 121 -40.71 12.82 33.17
CA THR A 121 -40.86 11.82 32.12
C THR A 121 -41.35 12.49 30.85
N SER A 122 -40.63 12.29 29.75
CA SER A 122 -41.06 12.74 28.42
C SER A 122 -41.13 11.55 27.48
N LEU A 123 -42.29 11.31 26.89
CA LEU A 123 -42.51 10.33 25.82
C LEU A 123 -42.63 11.06 24.49
N TYR A 124 -41.94 10.56 23.47
CA TYR A 124 -41.88 11.17 22.15
C TYR A 124 -42.46 10.21 21.11
N ALA A 125 -43.28 10.75 20.21
CA ALA A 125 -43.70 10.11 18.97
C ALA A 125 -43.41 11.05 17.80
N SER A 126 -42.49 10.65 16.93
CA SER A 126 -41.90 11.53 15.93
C SER A 126 -41.98 10.95 14.54
N TYR A 127 -42.08 11.84 13.56
CA TYR A 127 -42.04 11.48 12.15
C TYR A 127 -41.25 12.52 11.37
N GLY A 128 -40.40 12.06 10.45
CA GLY A 128 -39.63 12.92 9.57
C GLY A 128 -39.50 12.34 8.17
N ARG A 129 -39.53 13.21 7.16
CA ARG A 129 -39.41 12.79 5.76
C ARG A 129 -38.68 13.80 4.89
N ARG A 130 -38.13 13.31 3.79
CA ARG A 130 -37.65 14.14 2.69
C ARG A 130 -38.84 14.74 1.93
N LEU A 131 -38.70 16.01 1.55
CA LEU A 131 -39.65 16.80 0.76
C LEU A 131 -38.98 17.28 -0.53
N PHE A 132 -39.79 17.61 -1.54
CA PHE A 132 -39.36 18.25 -2.79
C PHE A 132 -38.15 17.59 -3.46
N ALA A 133 -38.10 16.25 -3.50
CA ALA A 133 -36.93 15.52 -3.98
C ALA A 133 -36.51 15.88 -5.42
N GLN A 134 -37.44 16.35 -6.26
CA GLN A 134 -37.16 16.78 -7.64
C GLN A 134 -36.54 18.19 -7.69
N GLN A 135 -37.07 19.14 -6.91
CA GLN A 135 -36.63 20.54 -6.91
C GLN A 135 -35.38 20.77 -6.04
N LEU A 136 -35.23 20.00 -4.96
CA LEU A 136 -34.15 20.10 -3.98
C LEU A 136 -33.37 18.78 -3.92
N PRO A 137 -32.52 18.49 -4.92
CA PRO A 137 -31.85 17.20 -5.08
C PRO A 137 -30.82 16.92 -3.97
N ASN A 138 -30.29 17.95 -3.31
CA ASN A 138 -29.37 17.80 -2.19
C ASN A 138 -30.07 17.32 -0.90
N GLY A 139 -31.39 17.52 -0.80
CA GLY A 139 -32.23 17.01 0.28
C GLY A 139 -32.76 18.10 1.21
N PHE A 140 -34.07 18.28 1.19
CA PHE A 140 -34.83 19.09 2.15
C PHE A 140 -35.73 18.16 2.95
N TYR A 141 -35.71 18.26 4.27
CA TYR A 141 -36.40 17.37 5.19
C TYR A 141 -37.22 18.18 6.18
N ALA A 142 -38.37 17.64 6.57
CA ALA A 142 -39.22 18.19 7.60
C ALA A 142 -39.69 17.08 8.52
N GLY A 143 -39.90 17.41 9.79
CA GLY A 143 -40.44 16.47 10.77
C GLY A 143 -41.17 17.16 11.91
N ALA A 144 -41.89 16.36 12.68
CA ALA A 144 -42.60 16.79 13.88
C ALA A 144 -42.49 15.72 14.97
N SER A 145 -42.55 16.14 16.24
CA SER A 145 -42.58 15.27 17.41
C SER A 145 -43.74 15.67 18.32
N MET A 146 -44.65 14.75 18.60
CA MET A 146 -45.61 14.90 19.69
C MET A 146 -44.95 14.42 20.99
N LYS A 147 -45.15 15.15 22.08
CA LYS A 147 -44.61 14.82 23.40
C LYS A 147 -45.72 14.68 24.43
N LEU A 148 -45.61 13.66 25.27
CA LEU A 148 -46.33 13.57 26.54
C LEU A 148 -45.33 13.85 27.66
N LEU A 149 -45.56 14.94 28.38
CA LEU A 149 -44.70 15.43 29.45
C LEU A 149 -45.38 15.13 30.79
N ARG A 150 -44.68 14.48 31.72
CA ARG A 150 -45.15 14.27 33.09
C ARG A 150 -44.06 14.67 34.08
N ARG A 151 -44.38 15.58 35.00
CA ARG A 151 -43.51 15.89 36.14
C ARG A 151 -44.17 15.48 37.44
N SER A 152 -43.37 15.09 38.42
CA SER A 152 -43.84 14.79 39.78
C SER A 152 -42.79 15.12 40.84
N VAL A 153 -43.27 15.51 42.01
CA VAL A 153 -42.48 15.63 43.23
C VAL A 153 -42.76 14.37 44.06
N GLY A 154 -41.73 13.77 44.63
CA GLY A 154 -41.90 12.64 45.55
C GLY A 154 -42.31 13.09 46.94
N ASN A 155 -42.80 12.15 47.75
CA ASN A 155 -43.24 12.45 49.10
C ASN A 155 -42.02 12.77 49.98
N THR A 156 -42.09 13.93 50.64
CA THR A 156 -41.05 14.42 51.55
C THR A 156 -41.69 14.78 52.87
N ASP A 157 -40.92 14.70 53.95
CA ASP A 157 -41.38 15.13 55.28
C ASP A 157 -41.91 16.58 55.30
N VAL A 158 -41.38 17.42 54.41
CA VAL A 158 -41.80 18.83 54.25
C VAL A 158 -43.12 18.94 53.49
N ALA A 159 -43.34 18.08 52.49
CA ALA A 159 -44.63 17.99 51.81
C ALA A 159 -45.69 17.38 52.74
N ASP A 160 -45.38 16.34 53.51
CA ASP A 160 -46.34 15.70 54.41
C ASP A 160 -46.67 16.56 55.65
N ASN A 161 -45.77 17.46 56.03
CA ASN A 161 -45.96 18.39 57.14
C ASN A 161 -45.41 19.78 56.79
N ALA A 162 -46.26 20.58 56.14
CA ALA A 162 -45.93 21.90 55.64
C ALA A 162 -45.38 22.81 56.75
N VAL A 163 -44.49 23.72 56.39
CA VAL A 163 -43.94 24.73 57.29
C VAL A 163 -44.51 26.11 56.97
N ASN A 164 -44.77 26.91 58.01
CA ASN A 164 -45.21 28.29 57.83
C ASN A 164 -44.00 29.22 57.59
N ASN A 165 -44.28 30.51 57.40
CA ASN A 165 -43.25 31.55 57.15
C ASN A 165 -42.26 31.75 58.31
N THR A 166 -42.48 31.14 59.47
CA THR A 166 -41.56 31.15 60.62
C THR A 166 -40.72 29.87 60.73
N GLY A 167 -40.92 28.92 59.80
CA GLY A 167 -40.27 27.59 59.81
C GLY A 167 -40.94 26.58 60.75
N ALA A 168 -42.04 26.94 61.40
CA ALA A 168 -42.78 26.04 62.28
C ALA A 168 -43.67 25.09 61.45
N ARG A 169 -43.68 23.81 61.82
CA ARG A 169 -44.53 22.77 61.22
C ARG A 169 -46.00 23.06 61.50
N ILE A 170 -46.85 22.95 60.48
CA ILE A 170 -48.27 23.29 60.50
C ILE A 170 -49.11 22.08 60.95
N GLY A 171 -48.58 20.85 60.85
CA GLY A 171 -49.29 19.62 61.18
C GLY A 171 -50.27 19.18 60.08
N SER A 172 -50.18 19.78 58.89
CA SER A 172 -50.97 19.44 57.71
C SER A 172 -50.07 19.26 56.49
N PRO A 173 -50.46 18.39 55.54
CA PRO A 173 -49.76 18.26 54.27
C PRO A 173 -49.80 19.56 53.45
N ASP A 174 -48.75 19.81 52.67
CA ASP A 174 -48.64 20.93 51.75
C ASP A 174 -49.63 20.77 50.58
N PRO A 175 -50.54 21.73 50.36
CA PRO A 175 -51.60 21.60 49.36
C PRO A 175 -51.11 21.59 47.91
N VAL A 176 -49.85 21.95 47.65
CA VAL A 176 -49.24 22.02 46.31
C VAL A 176 -48.28 20.85 46.07
N LEU A 177 -47.51 20.44 47.08
CA LEU A 177 -46.43 19.47 46.92
C LEU A 177 -46.82 18.01 47.24
N VAL A 178 -47.90 17.79 47.99
CA VAL A 178 -48.35 16.43 48.36
C VAL A 178 -48.91 15.71 47.14
N ASP A 179 -48.36 14.53 46.84
CA ASP A 179 -48.68 13.72 45.65
C ASP A 179 -48.67 14.54 44.34
N ALA A 180 -47.83 15.60 44.28
CA ALA A 180 -47.86 16.57 43.21
C ALA A 180 -47.41 15.94 41.89
N SER A 181 -48.32 15.90 40.92
CA SER A 181 -47.99 15.48 39.56
C SER A 181 -48.78 16.25 38.51
N LYS A 182 -48.14 16.50 37.36
CA LYS A 182 -48.75 17.20 36.23
C LYS A 182 -48.41 16.51 34.93
N THR A 183 -49.41 16.33 34.06
CA THR A 183 -49.23 15.78 32.71
C THR A 183 -49.69 16.78 31.66
N ASN A 184 -48.91 16.97 30.61
CA ASN A 184 -49.18 17.88 29.50
C ASN A 184 -48.82 17.24 28.15
N ILE A 185 -49.39 17.78 27.08
CA ILE A 185 -49.03 17.43 25.69
C ILE A 185 -48.34 18.64 25.07
N ASP A 186 -47.33 18.37 24.24
CA ASP A 186 -46.57 19.38 23.53
C ASP A 186 -46.18 18.92 22.12
N LEU A 187 -45.73 19.85 21.28
CA LEU A 187 -45.37 19.62 19.89
C LEU A 187 -44.05 20.30 19.55
N ASP A 188 -43.18 19.58 18.85
CA ASP A 188 -41.95 20.11 18.27
C ASP A 188 -41.98 20.00 16.74
N LEU A 189 -41.38 20.98 16.05
CA LEU A 189 -41.26 21.02 14.60
C LEU A 189 -39.81 21.22 14.16
N GLY A 190 -39.39 20.47 13.16
CA GLY A 190 -38.02 20.48 12.66
C GLY A 190 -37.94 20.61 11.14
N LEU A 191 -36.94 21.35 10.67
CA LEU A 191 -36.50 21.40 9.27
C LEU A 191 -35.01 21.11 9.18
N LEU A 192 -34.60 20.44 8.11
CA LEU A 192 -33.20 20.17 7.81
C LEU A 192 -32.98 20.32 6.30
N TYR A 193 -32.05 21.17 5.90
CA TYR A 193 -31.72 21.42 4.50
C TYR A 193 -30.24 21.17 4.24
N ARG A 194 -29.95 20.23 3.35
CA ARG A 194 -28.60 20.03 2.81
C ARG A 194 -28.41 20.98 1.64
N ILE A 195 -27.91 22.19 1.91
CA ILE A 195 -27.71 23.25 0.90
C ILE A 195 -26.73 22.77 -0.19
N ARG A 196 -25.62 22.18 0.24
CA ARG A 196 -24.61 21.54 -0.62
C ARG A 196 -24.21 20.19 -0.01
N PRO A 197 -23.52 19.29 -0.75
CA PRO A 197 -23.09 18.00 -0.20
C PRO A 197 -22.30 18.06 1.12
N ARG A 198 -21.65 19.19 1.39
CA ARG A 198 -20.86 19.43 2.62
C ARG A 198 -21.44 20.50 3.53
N LEU A 199 -22.57 21.12 3.20
CA LEU A 199 -23.12 22.25 3.98
C LEU A 199 -24.60 22.00 4.26
N SER A 200 -24.96 21.94 5.53
CA SER A 200 -26.34 21.80 5.99
C SER A 200 -26.76 22.96 6.89
N ALA A 201 -28.06 23.22 6.89
CA ALA A 201 -28.73 24.14 7.81
C ALA A 201 -29.90 23.41 8.45
N GLY A 202 -30.15 23.68 9.73
CA GLY A 202 -31.25 23.11 10.49
C GLY A 202 -32.02 24.19 11.23
N LEU A 203 -33.32 23.98 11.39
CA LEU A 203 -34.19 24.77 12.25
C LEU A 203 -34.97 23.80 13.13
N MET A 204 -35.03 24.07 14.42
CA MET A 204 -35.87 23.36 15.37
C MET A 204 -36.69 24.35 16.17
N VAL A 205 -37.98 24.06 16.35
CA VAL A 205 -38.86 24.78 17.26
C VAL A 205 -39.38 23.76 18.27
N GLN A 206 -38.81 23.80 19.46
CA GLN A 206 -39.25 23.00 20.61
C GLN A 206 -40.31 23.76 21.41
N HIS A 207 -41.22 23.02 22.03
CA HIS A 207 -42.25 23.58 22.91
C HIS A 207 -43.17 24.56 22.19
N LEU A 208 -43.66 24.16 21.02
CA LEU A 208 -44.51 25.00 20.19
C LEU A 208 -45.80 25.40 20.93
N MET A 209 -46.34 24.51 21.77
CA MET A 209 -47.60 24.74 22.49
C MET A 209 -47.44 25.54 23.79
N GLU A 210 -46.21 25.74 24.27
CA GLU A 210 -45.90 26.40 25.54
C GLU A 210 -46.81 25.93 26.72
N PRO A 211 -46.90 24.60 26.99
CA PRO A 211 -47.86 24.08 27.97
C PRO A 211 -47.59 24.61 29.37
N ASN A 212 -48.67 24.89 30.13
CA ASN A 212 -48.56 25.21 31.56
C ASN A 212 -48.30 23.92 32.36
N ILE A 213 -47.10 23.85 32.94
CA ILE A 213 -46.61 22.73 33.73
C ILE A 213 -46.86 22.91 35.22
N ALA A 214 -47.43 24.04 35.70
CA ALA A 214 -47.70 24.29 37.12
C ALA A 214 -48.45 23.15 37.83
N PHE A 215 -48.04 22.87 39.08
CA PHE A 215 -48.67 21.85 39.93
C PHE A 215 -50.05 22.32 40.41
N ALA A 216 -50.12 23.53 40.96
CA ALA A 216 -51.38 24.14 41.37
C ALA A 216 -52.20 24.58 40.14
N ALA A 217 -53.51 24.39 40.19
CA ALA A 217 -54.41 24.72 39.08
C ALA A 217 -54.54 26.23 38.81
N GLY A 218 -54.22 27.08 39.79
CA GLY A 218 -54.30 28.54 39.69
C GLY A 218 -53.00 29.23 39.28
N ASP A 219 -51.88 28.49 39.21
CA ASP A 219 -50.56 29.04 38.92
C ASP A 219 -50.23 28.94 37.43
N ASP A 220 -49.37 29.85 36.95
CA ASP A 220 -48.85 29.84 35.56
C ASP A 220 -47.34 29.58 35.58
N ASP A 221 -46.94 28.42 35.05
CA ASP A 221 -45.55 28.03 34.83
C ASP A 221 -45.48 27.43 33.42
N LYS A 222 -45.27 28.29 32.41
CA LYS A 222 -45.25 27.85 31.01
C LYS A 222 -43.89 27.33 30.62
N LEU A 223 -43.88 26.16 30.00
CA LEU A 223 -42.69 25.64 29.36
C LEU A 223 -42.32 26.52 28.16
N GLY A 224 -41.18 27.19 28.27
CA GLY A 224 -40.73 28.19 27.30
C GLY A 224 -40.44 27.60 25.92
N ARG A 225 -40.94 28.25 24.86
CA ARG A 225 -40.55 27.91 23.48
C ARG A 225 -39.04 28.08 23.28
N ASN A 226 -38.41 27.09 22.66
CA ASN A 226 -37.00 27.14 22.28
C ASN A 226 -36.86 27.05 20.75
N VAL A 227 -36.21 28.03 20.14
CA VAL A 227 -35.90 28.03 18.71
C VAL A 227 -34.40 27.81 18.53
N LYS A 228 -34.02 26.75 17.81
CA LYS A 228 -32.62 26.42 17.50
C LYS A 228 -32.33 26.60 16.03
N LEU A 229 -31.24 27.29 15.71
CA LEU A 229 -30.72 27.50 14.36
C LEU A 229 -29.35 26.84 14.24
N GLY A 230 -29.24 25.84 13.37
CA GLY A 230 -27.99 25.11 13.14
C GLY A 230 -27.40 25.39 11.77
N LEU A 231 -26.08 25.49 11.69
CA LEU A 231 -25.30 25.43 10.45
C LEU A 231 -24.16 24.45 10.62
N ALA A 232 -23.94 23.59 9.63
CA ALA A 232 -22.84 22.62 9.71
C ALA A 232 -22.14 22.41 8.39
N TRP A 233 -20.82 22.26 8.48
CA TRP A 233 -19.95 21.82 7.41
C TRP A 233 -19.46 20.40 7.67
N GLN A 234 -19.77 19.47 6.77
CA GLN A 234 -19.50 18.04 6.95
C GLN A 234 -18.71 17.46 5.78
N THR A 235 -17.76 16.60 6.11
CA THR A 235 -17.02 15.73 5.19
C THR A 235 -17.25 14.28 5.60
N ALA A 236 -16.58 13.32 4.94
CA ALA A 236 -16.70 11.91 5.30
C ALA A 236 -16.22 11.59 6.74
N TRP A 237 -15.31 12.41 7.28
CA TRP A 237 -14.65 12.15 8.57
C TRP A 237 -14.79 13.29 9.57
N THR A 238 -15.03 14.51 9.10
CA THR A 238 -15.00 15.72 9.93
C THR A 238 -16.31 16.46 9.83
N SER A 239 -16.86 16.88 10.97
CA SER A 239 -18.01 17.78 11.04
C SER A 239 -17.65 19.00 11.88
N ILE A 240 -18.02 20.19 11.41
CA ILE A 240 -17.98 21.45 12.18
C ILE A 240 -19.41 21.96 12.22
N ALA A 241 -19.95 22.18 13.41
CA ALA A 241 -21.32 22.63 13.60
C ALA A 241 -21.39 23.85 14.51
N GLY A 242 -22.18 24.85 14.11
CA GLY A 242 -22.57 25.98 14.94
C GLY A 242 -24.07 25.93 15.20
N GLU A 243 -24.47 26.22 16.43
CA GLU A 243 -25.87 26.27 16.84
C GLU A 243 -26.15 27.54 17.65
N LEU A 244 -27.32 28.14 17.42
CA LEU A 244 -27.84 29.27 18.19
C LEU A 244 -29.21 28.90 18.75
N ASP A 245 -29.36 28.99 20.06
CA ASP A 245 -30.58 28.69 20.80
C ASP A 245 -31.20 29.98 21.33
N PHE A 246 -32.52 30.08 21.20
CA PHE A 246 -33.33 31.20 21.68
C PHE A 246 -34.45 30.64 22.56
N LEU A 247 -34.17 30.53 23.86
CA LEU A 247 -35.08 29.98 24.85
C LEU A 247 -35.88 31.12 25.50
N LYS A 248 -37.21 31.05 25.42
CA LYS A 248 -38.07 31.97 26.16
C LYS A 248 -38.05 31.59 27.64
N ALA A 249 -37.49 32.46 28.47
CA ALA A 249 -37.40 32.27 29.90
C ALA A 249 -38.75 32.56 30.62
N PRO A 250 -38.94 32.06 31.85
CA PRO A 250 -40.17 32.29 32.62
C PRO A 250 -40.49 33.77 32.88
N ASP A 251 -39.47 34.64 32.93
CA ASP A 251 -39.62 36.09 33.08
C ASP A 251 -40.01 36.81 31.77
N GLY A 252 -40.29 36.04 30.71
CA GLY A 252 -40.68 36.54 29.38
C GLY A 252 -39.51 37.02 28.51
N LYS A 253 -38.28 37.04 29.02
CA LYS A 253 -37.08 37.35 28.23
C LYS A 253 -36.69 36.16 27.37
N THR A 254 -35.77 36.39 26.42
CA THR A 254 -35.21 35.32 25.58
C THR A 254 -33.73 35.17 25.90
N ASP A 255 -33.38 34.03 26.47
CA ASP A 255 -32.00 33.63 26.72
C ASP A 255 -31.38 33.12 25.42
N LYS A 256 -30.15 33.56 25.15
CA LYS A 256 -29.42 33.20 23.95
C LYS A 256 -28.20 32.38 24.30
N VAL A 257 -28.03 31.24 23.62
CA VAL A 257 -26.85 30.39 23.74
C VAL A 257 -26.30 30.11 22.36
N GLY A 258 -24.98 30.25 22.19
CA GLY A 258 -24.26 29.86 20.99
C GLY A 258 -23.27 28.75 21.29
N THR A 259 -23.29 27.71 20.46
CA THR A 259 -22.37 26.56 20.57
C THR A 259 -21.61 26.36 19.28
N LEU A 260 -20.29 26.17 19.38
CA LEU A 260 -19.44 25.75 18.28
C LEU A 260 -18.83 24.37 18.60
N ALA A 261 -19.05 23.41 17.71
CA ALA A 261 -18.64 22.03 17.88
C ALA A 261 -17.77 21.53 16.72
N PHE A 262 -16.84 20.64 17.07
CA PHE A 262 -15.96 19.95 16.15
C PHE A 262 -16.05 18.43 16.39
N GLU A 263 -16.16 17.66 15.32
CA GLU A 263 -16.19 16.21 15.31
C GLU A 263 -15.18 15.68 14.30
N LYS A 264 -14.41 14.65 14.68
CA LYS A 264 -13.55 13.90 13.78
C LYS A 264 -13.64 12.41 14.03
N TRP A 265 -13.97 11.66 12.99
CA TRP A 265 -13.88 10.21 12.93
C TRP A 265 -12.50 9.80 12.39
N LEU A 266 -11.80 8.99 13.17
CA LEU A 266 -10.51 8.40 12.89
C LEU A 266 -10.75 6.93 12.49
N PRO A 267 -10.71 6.61 11.19
CA PRO A 267 -10.78 5.24 10.72
C PRO A 267 -9.56 4.44 11.20
N THR A 268 -9.76 3.22 11.71
CA THR A 268 -8.63 2.31 11.99
C THR A 268 -8.61 1.16 10.98
N LEU A 269 -7.40 0.76 10.60
CA LEU A 269 -7.19 -0.30 9.60
C LEU A 269 -7.59 -1.69 10.13
N VAL A 270 -7.53 -1.92 11.44
CA VAL A 270 -7.67 -3.27 12.02
C VAL A 270 -9.11 -3.54 12.49
N HIS A 271 -9.70 -2.78 13.44
CA HIS A 271 -11.11 -2.96 13.84
C HIS A 271 -11.78 -1.68 14.39
N GLY A 272 -12.82 -1.21 13.69
CA GLY A 272 -13.72 -0.14 14.15
C GLY A 272 -13.27 1.29 13.82
N THR A 273 -14.10 2.27 14.13
CA THR A 273 -13.80 3.69 13.95
C THR A 273 -13.92 4.43 15.26
N PHE A 274 -12.94 5.28 15.54
CA PHE A 274 -12.94 6.14 16.73
C PHE A 274 -13.49 7.51 16.35
N GLY A 275 -14.37 8.07 17.17
CA GLY A 275 -14.84 9.45 17.04
C GLY A 275 -14.30 10.27 18.19
N VAL A 276 -13.75 11.44 17.91
CA VAL A 276 -13.38 12.44 18.92
C VAL A 276 -14.14 13.71 18.61
N ARG A 277 -14.65 14.36 19.64
CA ARG A 277 -15.43 15.59 19.50
C ARG A 277 -15.27 16.50 20.70
N THR A 278 -15.43 17.79 20.45
CA THR A 278 -15.36 18.84 21.46
C THR A 278 -16.25 20.01 21.05
N SER A 279 -16.70 20.77 22.04
CA SER A 279 -17.39 22.03 21.79
C SER A 279 -17.13 23.07 22.86
N VAL A 280 -17.41 24.32 22.49
CA VAL A 280 -17.51 25.45 23.40
C VAL A 280 -18.89 26.08 23.26
N GLY A 281 -19.55 26.31 24.39
CA GLY A 281 -20.85 26.98 24.48
C GLY A 281 -20.73 28.24 25.31
N LEU A 282 -21.33 29.35 24.83
CA LEU A 282 -21.38 30.64 25.50
C LEU A 282 -22.78 31.23 25.36
N GLY A 283 -23.30 31.85 26.41
CA GLY A 283 -24.62 32.45 26.37
C GLY A 283 -24.92 33.37 27.54
N ASP A 284 -26.17 33.80 27.58
CA ASP A 284 -26.72 34.61 28.67
C ASP A 284 -26.71 33.84 30.00
N ARG A 285 -26.94 34.56 31.12
CA ARG A 285 -27.06 34.00 32.48
C ARG A 285 -25.85 33.16 32.91
N ASP A 286 -24.66 33.62 32.53
CA ASP A 286 -23.37 32.98 32.83
C ASP A 286 -23.23 31.56 32.26
N PHE A 287 -23.99 31.24 31.21
CA PHE A 287 -23.83 29.98 30.50
C PHE A 287 -22.46 29.93 29.80
N ARG A 288 -21.58 29.07 30.30
CA ARG A 288 -20.28 28.78 29.71
C ARG A 288 -19.98 27.30 29.90
N GLN A 289 -19.71 26.60 28.80
CA GLN A 289 -19.54 25.15 28.81
C GLN A 289 -18.40 24.72 27.88
N LEU A 290 -17.62 23.75 28.34
CA LEU A 290 -16.76 22.94 27.47
C LEU A 290 -17.27 21.51 27.45
N THR A 291 -17.21 20.88 26.27
CA THR A 291 -17.54 19.47 26.14
C THR A 291 -16.45 18.70 25.43
N ALA A 292 -16.39 17.41 25.74
CA ALA A 292 -15.56 16.45 25.06
C ALA A 292 -16.36 15.16 24.89
N GLY A 293 -16.10 14.42 23.81
CA GLY A 293 -16.73 13.14 23.58
C GLY A 293 -15.86 12.17 22.81
N LEU A 294 -16.00 10.90 23.17
CA LEU A 294 -15.34 9.77 22.54
C LEU A 294 -16.41 8.80 22.05
N SER A 295 -16.23 8.29 20.83
CA SER A 295 -17.06 7.23 20.28
C SER A 295 -16.18 6.09 19.80
N TYR A 296 -16.65 4.86 19.97
CA TYR A 296 -16.10 3.70 19.30
C TYR A 296 -17.21 2.98 18.56
N ARG A 297 -17.08 2.85 17.24
CA ARG A 297 -18.06 2.17 16.39
C ARG A 297 -17.44 0.92 15.81
N VAL A 298 -18.10 -0.22 16.00
CA VAL A 298 -17.70 -1.51 15.47
C VAL A 298 -18.93 -2.21 14.88
N HIS A 299 -18.89 -2.47 13.56
CA HIS A 299 -20.02 -3.02 12.82
C HIS A 299 -21.32 -2.23 13.08
N ARG A 300 -22.28 -2.85 13.77
CA ARG A 300 -23.61 -2.30 14.08
C ARG A 300 -23.67 -1.60 15.45
N LEU A 301 -22.66 -1.80 16.29
CA LEU A 301 -22.59 -1.31 17.65
C LEU A 301 -21.80 0.01 17.69
N GLN A 302 -22.28 0.96 18.48
CA GLN A 302 -21.54 2.18 18.80
C GLN A 302 -21.62 2.43 20.30
N LEU A 303 -20.47 2.59 20.92
CA LEU A 303 -20.31 3.01 22.30
C LEU A 303 -19.89 4.48 22.30
N ASP A 304 -20.59 5.29 23.07
CA ASP A 304 -20.37 6.72 23.15
C ASP A 304 -20.14 7.13 24.61
N TYR A 305 -19.16 7.99 24.83
CA TYR A 305 -18.93 8.66 26.10
C TYR A 305 -18.90 10.16 25.87
N GLY A 306 -19.69 10.89 26.64
CA GLY A 306 -19.81 12.34 26.58
C GLY A 306 -19.48 12.95 27.93
N PHE A 307 -18.69 14.01 27.91
CA PHE A 307 -18.30 14.78 29.07
C PHE A 307 -18.65 16.25 28.88
N THR A 308 -19.17 16.87 29.93
CA THR A 308 -19.54 18.27 29.95
C THR A 308 -19.00 18.92 31.22
N LEU A 309 -18.23 19.99 31.05
CA LEU A 309 -17.71 20.80 32.13
C LEU A 309 -18.36 22.19 32.07
N PRO A 310 -19.26 22.52 33.01
CA PRO A 310 -19.71 23.90 33.17
C PRO A 310 -18.55 24.73 33.72
N ILE A 311 -18.27 25.86 33.06
CA ILE A 311 -17.26 26.84 33.50
C ILE A 311 -17.94 28.04 34.15
N GLY A 312 -19.23 28.25 33.85
CA GLY A 312 -20.08 29.24 34.48
C GLY A 312 -21.35 28.61 35.03
N GLY A 313 -22.04 29.33 35.92
CA GLY A 313 -23.27 28.87 36.57
C GLY A 313 -23.03 27.96 37.78
N ILE A 314 -22.45 26.78 37.57
CA ILE A 314 -22.26 25.73 38.59
C ILE A 314 -20.76 25.49 38.79
N ALA A 315 -20.28 25.69 40.03
CA ALA A 315 -18.88 25.52 40.41
C ALA A 315 -18.66 24.23 41.23
N ASP A 316 -17.38 23.85 41.40
CA ASP A 316 -16.94 22.74 42.26
C ASP A 316 -17.58 21.38 41.97
N THR A 317 -17.91 21.13 40.71
CA THR A 317 -18.37 19.81 40.24
C THR A 317 -17.32 19.15 39.38
N PHE A 318 -17.32 17.82 39.36
CA PHE A 318 -16.55 17.00 38.41
C PHE A 318 -17.17 16.98 37.01
N GLY A 319 -18.24 17.76 36.77
CA GLY A 319 -18.93 17.83 35.50
C GLY A 319 -19.98 16.74 35.29
N THR A 320 -20.55 16.72 34.09
CA THR A 320 -21.59 15.80 33.67
C THR A 320 -20.98 14.69 32.81
N HIS A 321 -21.29 13.44 33.17
CA HIS A 321 -20.79 12.23 32.51
C HIS A 321 -21.94 11.48 31.86
N ARG A 322 -21.77 11.07 30.60
CA ARG A 322 -22.78 10.34 29.83
C ARG A 322 -22.20 9.15 29.12
N MET A 323 -22.91 8.03 29.17
CA MET A 323 -22.60 6.82 28.42
C MET A 323 -23.78 6.46 27.53
N GLY A 324 -23.49 6.20 26.27
CA GLY A 324 -24.48 5.85 25.26
C GLY A 324 -24.13 4.54 24.56
N LEU A 325 -25.16 3.78 24.23
CA LEU A 325 -25.07 2.61 23.37
C LEU A 325 -26.05 2.76 22.23
N SER A 326 -25.57 2.60 21.00
CA SER A 326 -26.41 2.64 19.81
C SER A 326 -26.23 1.37 18.99
N PHE A 327 -27.34 0.82 18.51
CA PHE A 327 -27.37 -0.36 17.67
C PHE A 327 -28.11 -0.09 16.36
N ARG A 328 -27.48 -0.42 15.23
CA ARG A 328 -28.05 -0.25 13.87
C ARG A 328 -28.45 -1.60 13.30
N PHE A 329 -29.74 -1.79 13.03
CA PHE A 329 -30.27 -3.05 12.53
C PHE A 329 -30.10 -3.18 11.01
N GLY A 330 -29.92 -4.42 10.53
CA GLY A 330 -29.87 -4.72 9.09
C GLY A 330 -28.54 -4.37 8.40
N ARG A 331 -28.51 -4.49 7.06
CA ARG A 331 -27.38 -4.05 6.23
C ARG A 331 -27.64 -2.60 5.78
N PRO A 332 -26.61 -1.73 5.74
CA PRO A 332 -26.74 -0.42 5.13
C PRO A 332 -27.10 -0.58 3.65
N ARG A 333 -28.09 0.18 3.15
CA ARG A 333 -28.50 0.11 1.74
C ARG A 333 -28.37 1.46 1.00
N GLY A 334 -27.98 2.54 1.71
CA GLY A 334 -27.50 3.79 1.09
C GLY A 334 -27.00 4.85 2.08
N ALA A 335 -26.10 5.72 1.63
CA ALA A 335 -25.60 6.93 2.30
C ALA A 335 -24.92 6.80 3.69
N GLU A 336 -24.53 5.62 4.15
CA GLU A 336 -23.25 5.53 4.87
C GLU A 336 -22.19 6.04 3.88
N PRO A 337 -21.19 6.86 4.26
CA PRO A 337 -20.22 7.34 3.29
C PRO A 337 -19.46 6.14 2.74
N GLN A 338 -19.96 5.56 1.65
CA GLN A 338 -19.34 4.49 0.86
C GLN A 338 -17.93 4.93 0.47
N LEU A 339 -17.70 6.23 0.36
CA LEU A 339 -16.39 6.82 0.19
C LEU A 339 -15.45 6.55 1.38
N ALA A 340 -15.91 6.65 2.62
CA ALA A 340 -15.10 6.36 3.81
C ALA A 340 -14.76 4.88 3.91
N GLU A 341 -15.74 4.00 3.74
CA GLU A 341 -15.54 2.55 3.75
C GLU A 341 -14.71 2.07 2.57
N ALA A 342 -14.95 2.57 1.36
CA ALA A 342 -14.15 2.23 0.17
C ALA A 342 -12.72 2.81 0.25
N ILE A 343 -12.52 4.00 0.83
CA ILE A 343 -11.16 4.50 1.11
C ILE A 343 -10.48 3.60 2.14
N LEU A 344 -11.18 3.19 3.20
CA LEU A 344 -10.67 2.24 4.20
C LEU A 344 -10.32 0.88 3.59
N GLU A 345 -11.16 0.37 2.70
CA GLU A 345 -10.95 -0.89 1.98
C GLU A 345 -9.74 -0.76 1.03
N ASN A 346 -9.66 0.29 0.22
CA ASN A 346 -8.49 0.58 -0.60
C ASN A 346 -7.22 0.78 0.25
N MET A 347 -7.31 1.43 1.42
CA MET A 347 -6.19 1.60 2.34
C MET A 347 -5.78 0.29 3.01
N ARG A 348 -6.73 -0.63 3.27
CA ARG A 348 -6.46 -1.99 3.73
C ARG A 348 -5.76 -2.80 2.64
N GLU A 349 -6.26 -2.76 1.41
CA GLU A 349 -5.61 -3.40 0.26
C GLU A 349 -4.18 -2.86 0.07
N LEU A 350 -3.97 -1.54 0.21
CA LEU A 350 -2.64 -0.91 0.18
C LEU A 350 -1.76 -1.32 1.37
N ALA A 351 -2.33 -1.53 2.56
CA ALA A 351 -1.62 -1.96 3.75
C ALA A 351 -1.23 -3.44 3.70
N ASP A 352 -2.09 -4.30 3.13
CA ASP A 352 -1.85 -5.73 2.95
C ASP A 352 -0.70 -5.98 1.96
N VAL A 353 -0.59 -5.16 0.91
CA VAL A 353 0.58 -5.11 0.01
C VAL A 353 1.87 -4.70 0.74
N GLY A 354 1.75 -4.01 1.87
CA GLY A 354 2.88 -3.57 2.72
C GLY A 354 3.31 -4.56 3.80
N SER A 355 2.58 -5.66 4.00
CA SER A 355 2.84 -6.64 5.06
C SER A 355 4.19 -7.39 4.85
N PRO A 356 4.91 -7.75 5.93
CA PRO A 356 6.17 -8.51 5.82
C PRO A 356 6.01 -9.85 5.09
N GLU A 357 4.85 -10.49 5.25
CA GLU A 357 4.51 -11.77 4.62
C GLU A 357 4.34 -11.64 3.10
N PHE A 358 3.64 -10.58 2.64
CA PHE A 358 3.51 -10.31 1.20
C PHE A 358 4.85 -9.92 0.57
N ARG A 359 5.71 -9.17 1.28
CA ARG A 359 7.06 -8.86 0.82
C ARG A 359 7.91 -10.12 0.64
N ALA A 360 7.89 -11.03 1.61
CA ALA A 360 8.60 -12.30 1.53
C ALA A 360 8.12 -13.16 0.34
N GLN A 361 6.80 -13.26 0.12
CA GLN A 361 6.24 -13.96 -1.03
C GLN A 361 6.61 -13.31 -2.37
N SER A 362 6.63 -11.97 -2.41
CA SER A 362 7.03 -11.24 -3.63
C SER A 362 8.51 -11.42 -3.97
N GLU A 363 9.38 -11.48 -2.96
CA GLU A 363 10.81 -11.74 -3.11
C GLU A 363 11.06 -13.19 -3.56
N GLU A 364 10.33 -14.16 -3.00
CA GLU A 364 10.39 -15.56 -3.40
C GLU A 364 9.92 -15.75 -4.85
N LEU A 365 8.82 -15.10 -5.25
CA LEU A 365 8.33 -15.13 -6.63
C LEU A 365 9.30 -14.44 -7.59
N ALA A 366 9.95 -13.35 -7.18
CA ALA A 366 10.95 -12.66 -7.99
C ALA A 366 12.22 -13.53 -8.17
N LEU A 367 12.65 -14.22 -7.12
CA LEU A 367 13.75 -15.19 -7.19
C LEU A 367 13.40 -16.35 -8.13
N TYR A 368 12.21 -16.94 -8.00
CA TYR A 368 11.73 -18.00 -8.87
C TYR A 368 11.73 -17.58 -10.35
N LYS A 369 11.19 -16.40 -10.67
CA LYS A 369 11.19 -15.86 -12.05
C LYS A 369 12.60 -15.68 -12.60
N ARG A 370 13.55 -15.19 -11.79
CA ARG A 370 14.96 -15.02 -12.20
C ARG A 370 15.62 -16.37 -12.47
N THR A 371 15.45 -17.34 -11.59
CA THR A 371 16.03 -18.69 -11.75
C THR A 371 15.47 -19.40 -12.97
N ALA A 372 14.14 -19.38 -13.15
CA ALA A 372 13.48 -19.97 -14.32
C ALA A 372 13.94 -19.30 -15.63
N GLN A 373 14.08 -17.97 -15.63
CA GLN A 373 14.57 -17.24 -16.80
C GLN A 373 15.99 -17.64 -17.17
N GLN A 374 16.89 -17.75 -16.20
CA GLN A 374 18.26 -18.19 -16.44
C GLN A 374 18.33 -19.61 -17.01
N GLU A 375 17.47 -20.51 -16.54
CA GLU A 375 17.42 -21.88 -17.05
C GLU A 375 16.93 -21.92 -18.51
N PHE A 376 15.89 -21.15 -18.86
CA PHE A 376 15.46 -21.03 -20.26
C PHE A 376 16.55 -20.43 -21.16
N LEU A 377 17.29 -19.43 -20.69
CA LEU A 377 18.42 -18.88 -21.44
C LEU A 377 19.56 -19.89 -21.62
N ARG A 378 19.81 -20.75 -20.62
CA ARG A 378 20.79 -21.83 -20.72
C ARG A 378 20.38 -22.85 -21.78
N GLN A 379 19.12 -23.27 -21.77
CA GLN A 379 18.56 -24.19 -22.78
C GLN A 379 18.62 -23.58 -24.18
N ALA A 380 18.18 -22.32 -24.33
CA ALA A 380 18.26 -21.61 -25.61
C ALA A 380 19.67 -21.59 -26.21
N ARG A 381 20.70 -21.36 -25.38
CA ARG A 381 22.10 -21.37 -25.82
C ARG A 381 22.56 -22.77 -26.25
N ALA A 382 22.15 -23.81 -25.52
CA ALA A 382 22.47 -25.18 -25.88
C ALA A 382 21.82 -25.57 -27.22
N ASP A 383 20.53 -25.24 -27.39
CA ASP A 383 19.80 -25.51 -28.63
C ASP A 383 20.37 -24.73 -29.83
N THR A 384 20.77 -23.47 -29.60
CA THR A 384 21.48 -22.66 -30.61
C THR A 384 22.80 -23.31 -31.03
N GLY A 385 23.57 -23.82 -30.06
CA GLY A 385 24.84 -24.51 -30.32
C GLY A 385 24.66 -25.80 -31.12
N GLU A 386 23.59 -26.54 -30.86
CA GLU A 386 23.26 -27.76 -31.62
C GLU A 386 22.59 -27.50 -32.99
N GLY A 387 22.43 -26.22 -33.36
CA GLY A 387 21.78 -25.83 -34.61
C GLY A 387 20.26 -25.98 -34.59
N ARG A 388 19.62 -26.17 -33.43
CA ARG A 388 18.16 -26.27 -33.25
C ARG A 388 17.54 -24.90 -32.94
N PHE A 389 17.46 -24.04 -33.96
CA PHE A 389 17.02 -22.65 -33.80
C PHE A 389 15.53 -22.50 -33.46
N ALA A 390 14.68 -23.42 -33.90
CA ALA A 390 13.25 -23.41 -33.55
C ALA A 390 13.02 -23.63 -32.04
N GLU A 391 13.75 -24.57 -31.44
CA GLU A 391 13.71 -24.83 -30.00
C GLU A 391 14.33 -23.66 -29.23
N ALA A 392 15.48 -23.15 -29.70
CA ALA A 392 16.11 -21.97 -29.11
C ALA A 392 15.17 -20.75 -29.08
N ARG A 393 14.39 -20.53 -30.17
CA ARG A 393 13.36 -19.49 -30.24
C ARG A 393 12.27 -19.68 -29.19
N GLU A 394 11.80 -20.90 -28.99
CA GLU A 394 10.78 -21.20 -27.97
C GLU A 394 11.30 -20.92 -26.56
N LYS A 395 12.52 -21.36 -26.25
CA LYS A 395 13.17 -21.10 -24.96
C LYS A 395 13.40 -19.61 -24.71
N LEU A 396 13.78 -18.85 -25.74
CA LEU A 396 13.89 -17.39 -25.65
C LEU A 396 12.53 -16.71 -25.42
N ASN A 397 11.46 -17.20 -26.04
CA ASN A 397 10.09 -16.73 -25.76
C ASN A 397 9.67 -17.02 -24.32
N GLN A 398 9.95 -18.22 -23.80
CA GLN A 398 9.70 -18.58 -22.41
C GLN A 398 10.49 -17.68 -21.45
N ALA A 399 11.77 -17.42 -21.74
CA ALA A 399 12.60 -16.48 -20.98
C ALA A 399 12.08 -15.04 -21.01
N LEU A 400 11.58 -14.58 -22.17
CA LEU A 400 11.01 -13.24 -22.34
C LEU A 400 9.65 -13.11 -21.63
N SER A 401 8.84 -14.17 -21.59
CA SER A 401 7.54 -14.16 -20.88
C SER A 401 7.69 -13.89 -19.37
N LEU A 402 8.82 -14.28 -18.78
CA LEU A 402 9.15 -14.03 -17.37
C LEU A 402 9.62 -12.59 -17.10
N ASN A 403 10.22 -11.93 -18.10
CA ASN A 403 10.61 -10.53 -18.03
C ASN A 403 10.44 -9.84 -19.41
N PRO A 404 9.22 -9.36 -19.73
CA PRO A 404 8.90 -8.84 -21.06
C PRO A 404 9.67 -7.58 -21.48
N LYS A 405 10.37 -6.93 -20.54
CA LYS A 405 11.12 -5.68 -20.77
C LYS A 405 12.62 -5.90 -20.98
N ASP A 406 13.09 -7.16 -21.02
CA ASP A 406 14.50 -7.45 -21.24
C ASP A 406 14.89 -7.26 -22.71
N LEU A 407 15.46 -6.09 -23.01
CA LEU A 407 15.92 -5.70 -24.35
C LEU A 407 16.97 -6.67 -24.93
N ARG A 408 17.76 -7.33 -24.08
CA ARG A 408 18.81 -8.25 -24.55
C ARG A 408 18.21 -9.55 -25.06
N ILE A 409 17.23 -10.09 -24.33
CA ILE A 409 16.48 -11.28 -24.74
C ILE A 409 15.67 -10.97 -25.98
N GLN A 410 15.03 -9.80 -26.04
CA GLN A 410 14.26 -9.37 -27.20
C GLN A 410 15.13 -9.29 -28.47
N ALA A 411 16.31 -8.66 -28.39
CA ALA A 411 17.25 -8.59 -29.52
C ALA A 411 17.77 -9.98 -29.96
N SER A 412 18.03 -10.86 -28.99
CA SER A 412 18.47 -12.24 -29.27
C SER A 412 17.36 -13.05 -29.93
N LEU A 413 16.13 -12.95 -29.41
CA LEU A 413 14.94 -13.60 -29.93
C LEU A 413 14.64 -13.14 -31.36
N GLU A 414 14.75 -11.85 -31.66
CA GLU A 414 14.54 -11.32 -33.01
C GLU A 414 15.47 -12.00 -34.02
N ARG A 415 16.77 -12.07 -33.73
CA ARG A 415 17.76 -12.71 -34.62
C ARG A 415 17.54 -14.21 -34.73
N VAL A 416 17.31 -14.91 -33.62
CA VAL A 416 17.01 -16.35 -33.63
C VAL A 416 15.71 -16.65 -34.36
N ALA A 417 14.69 -15.80 -34.27
CA ALA A 417 13.42 -15.98 -34.97
C ALA A 417 13.59 -15.88 -36.49
N LEU A 418 14.35 -14.90 -36.98
CA LEU A 418 14.67 -14.76 -38.40
C LEU A 418 15.43 -15.98 -38.94
N THR A 419 16.35 -16.54 -38.15
CA THR A 419 17.03 -17.79 -38.49
C THR A 419 16.07 -18.97 -38.49
N ALA A 420 15.32 -19.17 -37.41
CA ALA A 420 14.42 -20.31 -37.23
C ALA A 420 13.27 -20.35 -38.25
N GLU A 421 12.90 -19.20 -38.82
CA GLU A 421 11.90 -19.11 -39.89
C GLU A 421 12.39 -19.77 -41.19
N VAL A 422 13.66 -19.59 -41.54
CA VAL A 422 14.24 -20.13 -42.78
C VAL A 422 14.91 -21.48 -42.55
N PHE A 423 15.61 -21.62 -41.43
CA PHE A 423 16.33 -22.82 -40.99
C PHE A 423 15.93 -23.16 -39.55
N PRO A 424 14.83 -23.92 -39.36
CA PRO A 424 14.40 -24.39 -38.04
C PRO A 424 15.49 -25.21 -37.32
N GLU A 425 16.23 -26.01 -38.10
CA GLU A 425 17.39 -26.76 -37.65
C GLU A 425 18.47 -26.85 -38.73
N ILE A 426 19.74 -26.94 -38.31
CA ILE A 426 20.88 -27.28 -39.17
C ILE A 426 21.60 -28.45 -38.50
N THR A 427 21.43 -29.66 -39.03
CA THR A 427 21.90 -30.90 -38.38
C THR A 427 23.20 -31.44 -38.97
N GLY A 428 23.45 -31.21 -40.27
CA GLY A 428 24.62 -31.70 -41.00
C GLY A 428 25.83 -30.77 -40.97
N PHE A 429 25.83 -29.69 -40.18
CA PHE A 429 26.94 -28.72 -40.12
C PHE A 429 28.28 -29.32 -39.67
N ARG A 430 28.25 -30.49 -39.04
CA ARG A 430 29.46 -31.22 -38.61
C ARG A 430 30.08 -32.03 -39.74
N THR A 431 29.36 -32.32 -40.82
CA THR A 431 29.79 -33.27 -41.86
C THR A 431 29.72 -32.69 -43.27
N ASP A 432 28.75 -31.83 -43.53
CA ASP A 432 28.54 -31.18 -44.82
C ASP A 432 29.11 -29.77 -44.82
N ALA A 433 29.92 -29.46 -45.83
CA ALA A 433 30.63 -28.20 -45.93
C ALA A 433 29.72 -26.98 -46.16
N ALA A 434 28.64 -27.16 -46.93
CA ALA A 434 27.69 -26.07 -47.17
C ALA A 434 26.89 -25.75 -45.91
N GLN A 435 26.46 -26.78 -45.17
CA GLN A 435 25.81 -26.62 -43.87
C GLN A 435 26.77 -26.12 -42.79
N ALA A 436 28.05 -26.47 -42.83
CA ALA A 436 29.07 -25.91 -41.93
C ALA A 436 29.24 -24.41 -42.15
N ALA A 437 29.37 -23.98 -43.41
CA ALA A 437 29.46 -22.57 -43.77
C ALA A 437 28.19 -21.79 -43.42
N LEU A 438 27.02 -22.41 -43.64
CA LEU A 438 25.72 -21.86 -43.24
C LEU A 438 25.64 -21.68 -41.72
N TYR A 439 25.94 -22.73 -40.95
CA TYR A 439 25.91 -22.69 -39.49
C TYR A 439 26.84 -21.62 -38.95
N GLU A 440 28.08 -21.53 -39.44
CA GLU A 440 29.03 -20.50 -39.02
C GLU A 440 28.55 -19.08 -39.36
N GLY A 441 27.99 -18.88 -40.55
CA GLY A 441 27.38 -17.60 -40.94
C GLY A 441 26.17 -17.24 -40.08
N VAL A 442 25.33 -18.22 -39.75
CA VAL A 442 24.21 -18.06 -38.81
C VAL A 442 24.72 -17.70 -37.42
N MET A 443 25.77 -18.35 -36.91
CA MET A 443 26.30 -18.04 -35.59
C MET A 443 26.90 -16.64 -35.50
N ASP A 444 27.55 -16.15 -36.56
CA ASP A 444 27.99 -14.75 -36.64
C ASP A 444 26.80 -13.78 -36.70
N PHE A 445 25.75 -14.15 -37.43
CA PHE A 445 24.50 -13.39 -37.45
C PHE A 445 23.87 -13.34 -36.06
N LEU A 446 23.75 -14.45 -35.34
CA LEU A 446 23.19 -14.44 -33.99
C LEU A 446 24.04 -13.62 -33.01
N ALA A 447 25.35 -13.55 -33.23
CA ALA A 447 26.28 -12.80 -32.39
C ALA A 447 26.40 -11.30 -32.72
N GLY A 448 25.67 -10.77 -33.73
CA GLY A 448 25.76 -9.35 -34.10
C GLY A 448 26.85 -9.01 -35.12
N ARG A 449 27.59 -9.99 -35.63
CA ARG A 449 28.70 -9.77 -36.57
C ARG A 449 28.21 -9.81 -38.02
N ASP A 450 27.31 -8.89 -38.35
CA ASP A 450 26.53 -8.92 -39.60
C ASP A 450 27.39 -8.94 -40.87
N LYS A 451 28.50 -8.21 -40.90
CA LYS A 451 29.45 -8.20 -42.03
C LYS A 451 30.11 -9.56 -42.27
N GLU A 452 30.51 -10.24 -41.19
CA GLU A 452 31.14 -11.56 -41.28
C GLU A 452 30.12 -12.64 -41.62
N ALA A 453 28.92 -12.52 -41.05
CA ALA A 453 27.78 -13.36 -41.37
C ALA A 453 27.47 -13.32 -42.87
N VAL A 454 27.31 -12.13 -43.47
CA VAL A 454 27.05 -11.98 -44.91
C VAL A 454 28.13 -12.66 -45.73
N ARG A 455 29.42 -12.46 -45.42
CA ARG A 455 30.53 -13.11 -46.15
C ARG A 455 30.45 -14.63 -46.11
N LYS A 456 30.23 -15.22 -44.93
CA LYS A 456 30.15 -16.68 -44.75
C LYS A 456 28.88 -17.25 -45.39
N LEU A 457 27.76 -16.53 -45.29
CA LEU A 457 26.49 -16.91 -45.91
C LEU A 457 26.54 -16.83 -47.44
N SER A 458 27.22 -15.83 -48.03
CA SER A 458 27.45 -15.76 -49.47
C SER A 458 28.27 -16.96 -49.96
N TYR A 459 29.28 -17.38 -49.18
CA TYR A 459 30.04 -18.58 -49.47
C TYR A 459 29.16 -19.84 -49.38
N ALA A 460 28.35 -19.97 -48.33
CA ALA A 460 27.42 -21.07 -48.16
C ALA A 460 26.42 -21.18 -49.34
N ALA A 461 25.86 -20.05 -49.79
CA ALA A 461 24.99 -19.99 -50.97
C ALA A 461 25.71 -20.41 -52.27
N SER A 462 26.98 -20.04 -52.44
CA SER A 462 27.78 -20.44 -53.61
C SER A 462 28.08 -21.94 -53.70
N LEU A 463 28.03 -22.64 -52.56
CA LEU A 463 28.17 -24.10 -52.49
C LEU A 463 26.87 -24.81 -52.91
N GLN A 464 25.72 -24.15 -52.78
CA GLN A 464 24.40 -24.67 -53.15
C GLN A 464 23.59 -23.66 -53.99
N PRO A 465 24.00 -23.36 -55.23
CA PRO A 465 23.42 -22.29 -56.07
C PRO A 465 21.96 -22.49 -56.54
N GLY A 466 21.24 -23.47 -55.97
CA GLY A 466 19.83 -23.76 -56.27
C GLY A 466 18.92 -23.84 -55.04
N ASP A 467 19.44 -23.69 -53.81
CA ASP A 467 18.60 -23.69 -52.60
C ASP A 467 18.16 -22.25 -52.28
N GLU A 468 16.88 -21.94 -52.55
CA GLU A 468 16.29 -20.63 -52.28
C GLU A 468 16.39 -20.22 -50.81
N ARG A 469 16.49 -21.17 -49.87
CA ARG A 469 16.57 -20.85 -48.43
C ARG A 469 17.88 -20.13 -48.09
N PHE A 470 18.99 -20.52 -48.72
CA PHE A 470 20.28 -19.87 -48.51
C PHE A 470 20.24 -18.41 -48.98
N GLU A 471 19.68 -18.17 -50.17
CA GLU A 471 19.50 -16.82 -50.72
C GLU A 471 18.54 -15.97 -49.88
N ARG A 472 17.41 -16.53 -49.43
CA ARG A 472 16.46 -15.82 -48.55
C ARG A 472 17.08 -15.41 -47.22
N PHE A 473 17.84 -16.30 -46.57
CA PHE A 473 18.50 -15.97 -45.32
C PHE A 473 19.67 -14.99 -45.52
N LEU A 474 20.43 -15.13 -46.61
CA LEU A 474 21.48 -14.17 -46.98
C LEU A 474 20.91 -12.74 -47.16
N GLN A 475 19.81 -12.58 -47.90
CA GLN A 475 19.14 -11.29 -48.05
C GLN A 475 18.66 -10.70 -46.71
N THR A 476 18.25 -11.56 -45.78
CA THR A 476 17.86 -11.15 -44.42
C THR A 476 19.05 -10.60 -43.65
N ALA A 477 20.20 -11.29 -43.71
CA ALA A 477 21.45 -10.83 -43.11
C ALA A 477 21.98 -9.53 -43.76
N GLU A 478 21.91 -9.42 -45.09
CA GLU A 478 22.29 -8.23 -45.86
C GLU A 478 21.50 -6.98 -45.44
N ARG A 479 20.18 -7.12 -45.31
CA ARG A 479 19.30 -6.04 -44.85
C ARG A 479 19.65 -5.58 -43.44
N LYS A 480 19.97 -6.51 -42.53
CA LYS A 480 20.42 -6.17 -41.16
C LYS A 480 21.82 -5.54 -41.15
N ALA A 481 22.71 -5.96 -42.04
CA ALA A 481 24.06 -5.41 -42.19
C ALA A 481 24.07 -4.03 -42.88
N GLY A 482 23.01 -3.66 -43.59
CA GLY A 482 22.97 -2.49 -44.46
C GLY A 482 23.88 -2.61 -45.68
N ILE A 483 24.09 -3.84 -46.17
CA ILE A 483 24.99 -4.15 -47.29
C ILE A 483 24.13 -4.65 -48.45
N THR A 484 24.32 -4.06 -49.64
CA THR A 484 23.73 -4.57 -50.88
C THR A 484 24.85 -5.19 -51.70
N ARG A 485 24.72 -6.45 -52.09
CA ARG A 485 25.69 -7.09 -53.00
C ARG A 485 25.59 -6.49 -54.41
N GLU A 486 26.73 -6.27 -55.04
CA GLU A 486 26.78 -6.11 -56.50
C GLU A 486 26.74 -7.51 -57.12
N LEU A 487 25.61 -7.85 -57.75
CA LEU A 487 25.49 -9.06 -58.55
C LEU A 487 26.24 -8.82 -59.87
N PRO A 488 27.21 -9.65 -60.26
CA PRO A 488 27.77 -9.56 -61.61
C PRO A 488 26.67 -9.80 -62.65
N ASP A 489 26.51 -8.92 -63.64
CA ASP A 489 25.53 -9.01 -64.75
C ASP A 489 25.78 -10.19 -65.71
N THR A 490 26.71 -11.07 -65.39
CA THR A 490 26.94 -12.30 -66.13
C THR A 490 26.75 -13.46 -65.16
N VAL A 491 25.99 -14.47 -65.58
CA VAL A 491 26.01 -15.81 -64.97
C VAL A 491 27.46 -16.27 -65.08
N ALA A 492 28.27 -15.90 -64.08
CA ALA A 492 29.62 -16.38 -63.94
C ALA A 492 29.47 -17.88 -63.78
N THR A 493 29.82 -18.61 -64.84
CA THR A 493 30.06 -20.04 -64.80
C THR A 493 30.83 -20.32 -63.52
N ALA A 494 30.24 -21.15 -62.65
CA ALA A 494 30.77 -21.45 -61.34
C ALA A 494 32.30 -21.59 -61.40
N PRO A 495 33.07 -20.89 -60.53
CA PRO A 495 34.51 -21.02 -60.53
C PRO A 495 34.85 -22.50 -60.43
N THR A 496 35.71 -22.93 -61.33
CA THR A 496 36.13 -24.31 -61.61
C THR A 496 36.02 -25.23 -60.39
N LEU A 497 35.18 -26.27 -60.53
CA LEU A 497 35.05 -27.40 -59.62
C LEU A 497 36.44 -27.95 -59.27
N GLY A 498 36.83 -27.90 -58.00
CA GLY A 498 38.04 -28.59 -57.56
C GLY A 498 38.64 -28.03 -56.27
N ARG A 499 39.52 -27.05 -56.39
CA ARG A 499 40.48 -26.69 -55.33
C ARG A 499 39.98 -25.62 -54.35
N GLU A 500 39.49 -24.49 -54.83
CA GLU A 500 39.05 -23.37 -53.98
C GLU A 500 37.81 -23.74 -53.13
N LYS A 501 36.85 -24.46 -53.73
CA LYS A 501 35.70 -24.98 -53.00
C LYS A 501 36.11 -26.00 -51.92
N ALA A 502 37.06 -26.90 -52.22
CA ALA A 502 37.55 -27.88 -51.24
C ALA A 502 38.32 -27.22 -50.09
N VAL A 503 39.16 -26.21 -50.37
CA VAL A 503 39.84 -25.40 -49.35
C VAL A 503 38.81 -24.69 -48.47
N GLY A 504 37.86 -23.95 -49.05
CA GLY A 504 36.83 -23.26 -48.25
C GLY A 504 35.93 -24.22 -47.45
N ALA A 505 35.62 -25.40 -48.00
CA ALA A 505 34.86 -26.46 -47.33
C ALA A 505 35.59 -27.01 -46.11
N GLY A 506 36.88 -27.31 -46.26
CA GLY A 506 37.75 -27.74 -45.16
C GLY A 506 37.84 -26.67 -44.07
N MET A 507 37.93 -25.38 -44.46
CA MET A 507 37.98 -24.27 -43.50
C MET A 507 36.68 -24.10 -42.70
N ALA A 508 35.51 -24.24 -43.34
CA ALA A 508 34.22 -24.17 -42.66
C ALA A 508 34.06 -25.31 -41.64
N LEU A 509 34.37 -26.55 -42.04
CA LEU A 509 34.31 -27.72 -41.14
C LEU A 509 35.32 -27.63 -40.00
N MET A 510 36.49 -27.03 -40.25
CA MET A 510 37.53 -26.83 -39.25
C MET A 510 37.13 -25.83 -38.18
N GLU A 511 36.43 -24.75 -38.57
CA GLU A 511 35.92 -23.76 -37.61
C GLU A 511 34.82 -24.37 -36.73
N VAL A 512 33.92 -25.18 -37.31
CA VAL A 512 32.92 -25.95 -36.55
C VAL A 512 33.60 -26.92 -35.58
N ALA A 513 34.59 -27.68 -36.04
CA ALA A 513 35.31 -28.63 -35.19
C ALA A 513 36.06 -27.94 -34.03
N LEU A 514 36.61 -26.73 -34.25
CA LEU A 514 37.22 -25.92 -33.19
C LEU A 514 36.21 -25.51 -32.12
N ARG A 515 34.99 -25.13 -32.52
CA ARG A 515 33.89 -24.76 -31.61
C ARG A 515 33.46 -25.94 -30.73
N GLU A 516 33.41 -27.14 -31.31
CA GLU A 516 33.10 -28.39 -30.61
C GLU A 516 34.28 -28.94 -29.81
N SER A 517 35.45 -28.27 -29.84
CA SER A 517 36.70 -28.76 -29.23
C SER A 517 37.19 -30.12 -29.77
N ASP A 518 36.78 -30.51 -30.98
CA ASP A 518 37.25 -31.71 -31.67
C ASP A 518 38.60 -31.45 -32.35
N TYR A 519 39.63 -31.27 -31.52
CA TYR A 519 40.98 -30.94 -31.99
C TYR A 519 41.58 -31.98 -32.95
N PRO A 520 41.40 -33.31 -32.76
CA PRO A 520 41.88 -34.30 -33.73
C PRO A 520 41.33 -34.07 -35.14
N LYS A 521 40.03 -33.77 -35.26
CA LYS A 521 39.41 -33.45 -36.54
C LYS A 521 39.93 -32.14 -37.13
N VAL A 522 40.17 -31.12 -36.31
CA VAL A 522 40.79 -29.85 -36.73
C VAL A 522 42.17 -30.10 -37.34
N LEU A 523 43.01 -30.92 -36.70
CA LEU A 523 44.35 -31.24 -37.21
C LEU A 523 44.27 -31.94 -38.58
N LYS A 524 43.39 -32.94 -38.70
CA LYS A 524 43.17 -33.66 -39.96
C LYS A 524 42.71 -32.71 -41.08
N LEU A 525 41.68 -31.91 -40.82
CA LEU A 525 41.15 -30.95 -41.80
C LEU A 525 42.19 -29.87 -42.16
N ALA A 526 43.00 -29.43 -41.20
CA ALA A 526 44.06 -28.47 -41.46
C ALA A 526 45.14 -29.05 -42.37
N ASP A 527 45.49 -30.32 -42.19
CA ASP A 527 46.44 -31.02 -43.08
C ASP A 527 45.87 -31.17 -44.49
N GLU A 528 44.61 -31.60 -44.63
CA GLU A 528 43.93 -31.69 -45.93
C GLU A 528 43.85 -30.34 -46.65
N VAL A 529 43.55 -29.26 -45.92
CA VAL A 529 43.56 -27.90 -46.49
C VAL A 529 44.97 -27.48 -46.88
N LEU A 530 46.00 -27.81 -46.11
CA LEU A 530 47.39 -27.44 -46.40
C LEU A 530 48.00 -28.27 -47.55
N GLU A 531 47.52 -29.47 -47.81
CA GLU A 531 47.85 -30.23 -49.02
C GLU A 531 47.32 -29.52 -50.27
N LEU A 532 46.10 -28.98 -50.17
CA LEU A 532 45.46 -28.23 -51.26
C LEU A 532 45.94 -26.78 -51.33
N ASP A 533 46.31 -26.13 -50.25
CA ASP A 533 46.87 -24.77 -50.22
C ASP A 533 48.04 -24.70 -49.24
N PRO A 534 49.26 -25.03 -49.70
CA PRO A 534 50.45 -25.07 -48.84
C PRO A 534 50.85 -23.73 -48.22
N GLN A 535 50.26 -22.62 -48.69
CA GLN A 535 50.53 -21.27 -48.22
C GLN A 535 49.38 -20.70 -47.38
N SER A 536 48.37 -21.52 -47.03
CA SER A 536 47.21 -21.07 -46.27
C SER A 536 47.59 -20.65 -44.84
N VAL A 537 47.73 -19.34 -44.64
CA VAL A 537 48.04 -18.75 -43.33
C VAL A 537 46.97 -19.12 -42.29
N LEU A 538 45.70 -19.10 -42.70
CA LEU A 538 44.59 -19.38 -41.81
C LEU A 538 44.54 -20.85 -41.37
N ALA A 539 44.83 -21.80 -42.27
CA ALA A 539 44.89 -23.22 -41.92
C ALA A 539 46.04 -23.52 -40.94
N PHE A 540 47.22 -22.92 -41.14
CA PHE A 540 48.32 -23.01 -40.18
C PHE A 540 47.96 -22.40 -38.82
N LYS A 541 47.23 -21.27 -38.78
CA LYS A 541 46.74 -20.67 -37.53
C LYS A 541 45.78 -21.60 -36.80
N ARG A 542 44.79 -22.16 -37.50
CA ARG A 542 43.82 -23.09 -36.89
C ARG A 542 44.48 -24.38 -36.39
N LYS A 543 45.42 -24.93 -37.17
CA LYS A 543 46.27 -26.06 -36.76
C LYS A 543 47.03 -25.74 -35.49
N ALA A 544 47.66 -24.56 -35.42
CA ALA A 544 48.37 -24.12 -34.22
C ALA A 544 47.45 -23.98 -33.01
N THR A 545 46.24 -23.44 -33.17
CA THR A 545 45.25 -23.32 -32.10
C THR A 545 44.86 -24.70 -31.55
N ALA A 546 44.58 -25.68 -32.42
CA ALA A 546 44.29 -27.05 -32.00
C ALA A 546 45.49 -27.70 -31.28
N LEU A 547 46.71 -27.56 -31.81
CA LEU A 547 47.93 -28.08 -31.19
C LEU A 547 48.21 -27.46 -29.82
N TYR A 548 47.95 -26.15 -29.69
CA TYR A 548 48.07 -25.43 -28.43
C TYR A 548 47.08 -25.96 -27.39
N ALA A 549 45.82 -26.16 -27.78
CA ALA A 549 44.78 -26.68 -26.88
C ALA A 549 45.10 -28.11 -26.37
N VAL A 550 45.71 -28.96 -27.20
CA VAL A 550 46.18 -30.30 -26.79
C VAL A 550 47.56 -30.30 -26.13
N LYS A 551 48.06 -29.12 -25.69
CA LYS A 551 49.35 -28.91 -24.99
C LYS A 551 50.59 -29.34 -25.79
N LYS A 552 50.49 -29.46 -27.12
CA LYS A 552 51.64 -29.69 -28.02
C LYS A 552 52.26 -28.37 -28.45
N TYR A 553 52.83 -27.64 -27.49
CA TYR A 553 53.29 -26.26 -27.69
C TYR A 553 54.38 -26.11 -28.74
N GLU A 554 55.31 -27.07 -28.84
CA GLU A 554 56.37 -27.07 -29.87
C GLU A 554 55.79 -27.22 -31.29
N ASP A 555 54.82 -28.10 -31.46
CA ASP A 555 54.13 -28.29 -32.75
C ASP A 555 53.30 -27.06 -33.11
N ALA A 556 52.60 -26.47 -32.12
CA ALA A 556 51.86 -25.24 -32.29
C ALA A 556 52.78 -24.07 -32.71
N LEU A 557 53.97 -23.98 -32.10
CA LEU A 557 54.99 -22.99 -32.45
C LEU A 557 55.50 -23.17 -33.87
N ARG A 558 55.75 -24.42 -34.31
CA ARG A 558 56.10 -24.72 -35.70
C ARG A 558 55.00 -24.26 -36.67
N ALA A 559 53.74 -24.56 -36.37
CA ALA A 559 52.60 -24.15 -37.19
C ALA A 559 52.44 -22.61 -37.23
N LEU A 560 52.60 -21.90 -36.11
CA LEU A 560 52.58 -20.42 -36.09
C LEU A 560 53.74 -19.79 -36.86
N ARG A 561 54.95 -20.37 -36.79
CA ARG A 561 56.09 -19.91 -37.59
C ARG A 561 55.84 -20.10 -39.09
N SER A 562 55.20 -21.21 -39.48
CA SER A 562 54.76 -21.42 -40.86
C SER A 562 53.70 -20.40 -41.28
N ALA A 563 52.69 -20.11 -40.44
CA ALA A 563 51.71 -19.06 -40.71
C ALA A 563 52.39 -17.68 -40.89
N LEU A 564 53.33 -17.33 -40.01
CA LEU A 564 54.07 -16.06 -40.05
C LEU A 564 54.95 -15.91 -41.31
N LYS A 565 55.45 -17.03 -41.87
CA LYS A 565 56.25 -17.04 -43.11
C LYS A 565 55.43 -16.61 -44.32
N PHE A 566 54.16 -17.00 -44.37
CA PHE A 566 53.28 -16.75 -45.51
C PHE A 566 52.35 -15.54 -45.32
N GLU A 567 52.28 -14.95 -44.12
CA GLU A 567 51.51 -13.74 -43.84
C GLU A 567 52.12 -12.50 -44.54
N ARG A 568 51.31 -11.83 -45.35
CA ARG A 568 51.70 -10.66 -46.14
C ARG A 568 51.12 -9.36 -45.57
N ASP A 569 50.07 -9.43 -44.76
CA ASP A 569 49.50 -8.27 -44.10
C ASP A 569 50.41 -7.79 -42.96
N GLY A 570 50.80 -6.51 -42.99
CA GLY A 570 51.78 -5.97 -42.05
C GLY A 570 51.32 -5.95 -40.60
N ASP A 571 50.02 -5.80 -40.35
CA ASP A 571 49.47 -5.75 -39.00
C ASP A 571 49.18 -7.16 -38.48
N GLU A 572 48.66 -8.06 -39.32
CA GLU A 572 48.45 -9.44 -38.90
C GLU A 572 49.76 -10.18 -38.70
N ARG A 573 50.81 -9.84 -39.46
CA ARG A 573 52.16 -10.34 -39.24
C ARG A 573 52.72 -9.91 -37.88
N LYS A 574 52.46 -8.68 -37.42
CA LYS A 574 52.84 -8.23 -36.07
C LYS A 574 52.09 -9.03 -35.00
N ARG A 575 50.77 -9.25 -35.18
CA ARG A 575 49.95 -10.06 -34.26
C ARG A 575 50.44 -11.51 -34.18
N LEU A 576 50.70 -12.13 -35.33
CA LEU A 576 51.27 -13.48 -35.42
C LEU A 576 52.65 -13.56 -34.75
N LYS A 577 53.50 -12.55 -34.93
CA LYS A 577 54.79 -12.47 -34.24
C LYS A 577 54.62 -12.41 -32.73
N ALA A 578 53.68 -11.61 -32.22
CA ALA A 578 53.39 -11.55 -30.79
C ALA A 578 52.91 -12.91 -30.24
N TYR A 579 52.07 -13.65 -30.98
CA TYR A 579 51.66 -15.01 -30.59
C TYR A 579 52.84 -15.99 -30.57
N VAL A 580 53.76 -15.89 -31.54
CA VAL A 580 55.00 -16.69 -31.56
C VAL A 580 55.87 -16.37 -30.35
N ASP A 581 56.11 -15.09 -30.07
CA ASP A 581 56.95 -14.64 -28.95
C ASP A 581 56.35 -15.08 -27.60
N ALA A 582 55.03 -14.95 -27.44
CA ALA A 582 54.32 -15.40 -26.25
C ALA A 582 54.40 -16.93 -26.05
N LEU A 583 54.29 -17.70 -27.13
CA LEU A 583 54.38 -19.16 -27.07
C LEU A 583 55.81 -19.63 -26.78
N VAL A 584 56.83 -18.95 -27.32
CA VAL A 584 58.24 -19.19 -26.97
C VAL A 584 58.47 -18.93 -25.49
N ALA A 585 58.02 -17.79 -24.97
CA ALA A 585 58.16 -17.45 -23.55
C ALA A 585 57.43 -18.46 -22.65
N LEU A 586 56.26 -18.96 -23.06
CA LEU A 586 55.53 -20.00 -22.33
C LEU A 586 56.31 -21.33 -22.27
N ILE A 587 56.89 -21.75 -23.40
CA ILE A 587 57.73 -22.96 -23.47
C ILE A 587 58.97 -22.81 -22.58
N GLU A 588 59.65 -21.67 -22.65
CA GLU A 588 60.83 -21.37 -21.82
C GLU A 588 60.49 -21.31 -20.32
N ARG A 589 59.34 -20.74 -19.96
CA ARG A 589 58.85 -20.68 -18.58
C ARG A 589 58.47 -22.07 -18.06
N GLY A 590 57.77 -22.87 -18.87
CA GLY A 590 57.41 -24.24 -18.51
C GLY A 590 58.63 -25.16 -18.34
N ALA A 591 59.73 -24.87 -19.04
CA ALA A 591 61.01 -25.53 -18.83
C ALA A 591 61.64 -25.13 -17.48
N ARG A 592 61.59 -23.84 -17.10
CA ARG A 592 62.10 -23.34 -15.80
C ARG A 592 61.28 -23.80 -14.60
N GLU A 593 59.96 -23.84 -14.69
CA GLU A 593 59.07 -24.29 -13.60
C GLU A 593 59.16 -25.81 -13.33
N LYS A 594 59.70 -26.61 -14.26
CA LYS A 594 60.01 -28.03 -14.04
C LYS A 594 61.32 -28.24 -13.26
N GLU A 595 62.18 -27.23 -13.17
CA GLU A 595 63.50 -27.32 -12.51
C GLU A 595 63.51 -26.81 -11.06
N GLU A 596 62.49 -26.07 -10.61
CA GLU A 596 62.39 -25.56 -9.23
C GLU A 596 61.45 -26.43 -8.35
N PRO A 597 61.89 -26.93 -7.18
CA PRO A 597 61.00 -27.64 -6.26
C PRO A 597 60.02 -26.67 -5.59
N ARG A 598 58.71 -26.94 -5.73
CA ARG A 598 57.64 -26.14 -5.11
C ARG A 598 57.72 -26.23 -3.57
N PRO A 599 57.80 -25.10 -2.84
CA PRO A 599 57.80 -25.14 -1.38
C PRO A 599 56.43 -25.53 -0.81
N GLU A 600 56.47 -26.39 0.21
CA GLU A 600 55.32 -26.91 0.96
C GLU A 600 54.56 -25.78 1.68
N THR A 601 53.23 -25.82 1.59
CA THR A 601 52.34 -24.93 2.34
C THR A 601 52.37 -25.30 3.83
N MET A 602 52.95 -24.43 4.68
CA MET A 602 52.87 -24.58 6.14
C MET A 602 51.43 -24.39 6.64
N PRO A 603 50.91 -25.28 7.51
CA PRO A 603 49.62 -25.07 8.17
C PRO A 603 49.76 -24.09 9.33
N LEU A 604 48.94 -23.04 9.37
CA LEU A 604 48.84 -22.12 10.50
C LEU A 604 47.93 -22.70 11.60
N LYS A 605 48.44 -22.73 12.84
CA LYS A 605 47.71 -23.11 14.06
C LYS A 605 46.60 -22.09 14.40
N PRO A 606 45.46 -22.53 14.97
CA PRO A 606 44.40 -21.62 15.39
C PRO A 606 44.77 -20.96 16.72
N THR A 607 44.68 -19.62 16.78
CA THR A 607 44.77 -18.84 18.02
C THR A 607 43.39 -18.43 18.52
N ASP A 608 43.33 -18.32 19.85
CA ASP A 608 42.19 -18.44 20.74
C ASP A 608 41.19 -17.26 20.72
N THR A 609 40.03 -17.56 21.30
CA THR A 609 38.72 -16.91 21.26
C THR A 609 38.65 -15.42 21.60
N GLY A 610 38.03 -14.64 20.71
CA GLY A 610 37.47 -13.32 21.00
C GLY A 610 36.24 -13.08 20.13
N LYS A 611 35.08 -12.80 20.74
CA LYS A 611 33.83 -12.47 20.00
C LYS A 611 34.06 -11.21 19.16
N GLY A 612 34.35 -11.39 17.87
CA GLY A 612 34.53 -10.30 16.93
C GLY A 612 33.21 -9.57 16.67
N SER A 613 33.31 -8.29 16.33
CA SER A 613 32.16 -7.45 16.02
C SER A 613 31.38 -8.03 14.83
N PRO A 614 30.02 -8.04 14.85
CA PRO A 614 29.21 -8.46 13.70
C PRO A 614 29.58 -7.74 12.39
N VAL A 615 30.06 -6.49 12.50
CA VAL A 615 30.51 -5.68 11.35
C VAL A 615 31.80 -6.23 10.72
N GLU A 616 32.68 -6.80 11.53
CA GLU A 616 33.94 -7.41 11.06
C GLU A 616 33.69 -8.74 10.35
N ILE A 617 32.81 -9.57 10.92
CA ILE A 617 32.36 -10.82 10.29
C ILE A 617 31.74 -10.54 8.92
N GLN A 618 30.91 -9.49 8.82
CA GLN A 618 30.29 -9.13 7.56
C GLN A 618 31.30 -8.64 6.51
N ARG A 619 32.25 -7.75 6.87
CA ARG A 619 33.32 -7.32 5.95
C ARG A 619 34.17 -8.47 5.45
N LEU A 620 34.54 -9.40 6.33
CA LEU A 620 35.31 -10.58 5.95
C LEU A 620 34.51 -11.51 5.03
N TYR A 621 33.20 -11.62 5.25
CA TYR A 621 32.33 -12.44 4.40
C TYR A 621 32.20 -11.85 3.00
N GLU A 622 31.98 -10.53 2.89
CA GLU A 622 31.92 -9.80 1.63
C GLU A 622 33.23 -9.91 0.85
N ALA A 623 34.37 -9.67 1.51
CA ALA A 623 35.69 -9.85 0.90
C ALA A 623 35.95 -11.29 0.41
N GLY A 624 35.50 -12.30 1.16
CA GLY A 624 35.61 -13.70 0.76
C GLY A 624 34.77 -14.03 -0.48
N VAL A 625 33.57 -13.46 -0.59
CA VAL A 625 32.70 -13.62 -1.76
C VAL A 625 33.29 -12.92 -2.99
N ASP A 626 33.87 -11.73 -2.83
CA ASP A 626 34.52 -11.01 -3.93
C ASP A 626 35.74 -11.76 -4.46
N LEU A 627 36.58 -12.31 -3.58
CA LEU A 627 37.72 -13.14 -3.96
C LEU A 627 37.27 -14.44 -4.64
N TYR A 628 36.16 -15.02 -4.20
CA TYR A 628 35.55 -16.18 -4.84
C TYR A 628 35.07 -15.86 -6.26
N ALA A 629 34.40 -14.72 -6.46
CA ALA A 629 33.96 -14.26 -7.78
C ALA A 629 35.14 -13.97 -8.73
N GLN A 630 36.30 -13.59 -8.18
CA GLN A 630 37.54 -13.38 -8.92
C GLN A 630 38.31 -14.69 -9.21
N GLY A 631 37.80 -15.86 -8.79
CA GLY A 631 38.46 -17.15 -8.97
C GLY A 631 39.67 -17.39 -8.06
N ARG A 632 39.92 -16.50 -7.07
CA ARG A 632 41.03 -16.60 -6.12
C ARG A 632 40.62 -17.48 -4.93
N LEU A 633 40.37 -18.75 -5.22
CA LEU A 633 39.73 -19.71 -4.30
C LEU A 633 40.51 -19.90 -2.99
N SER A 634 41.83 -19.99 -3.03
CA SER A 634 42.66 -20.18 -1.83
C SER A 634 42.58 -19.00 -0.86
N GLU A 635 42.48 -17.78 -1.39
CA GLU A 635 42.35 -16.56 -0.58
C GLU A 635 40.93 -16.40 -0.03
N ALA A 636 39.91 -16.75 -0.83
CA ALA A 636 38.53 -16.79 -0.39
C ALA A 636 38.34 -17.79 0.77
N ALA A 637 38.93 -18.99 0.67
CA ALA A 637 38.91 -19.98 1.74
C ALA A 637 39.54 -19.44 3.04
N ASN A 638 40.64 -18.70 2.92
CA ASN A 638 41.32 -18.09 4.06
C ASN A 638 40.44 -17.03 4.76
N MET A 639 39.70 -16.21 4.00
CA MET A 639 38.74 -15.24 4.57
C MET A 639 37.61 -15.94 5.34
N PHE A 640 37.03 -17.02 4.80
CA PHE A 640 36.00 -17.77 5.52
C PHE A 640 36.55 -18.51 6.74
N GLN A 641 37.79 -19.01 6.71
CA GLN A 641 38.46 -19.58 7.88
C GLN A 641 38.70 -18.55 8.99
N ARG A 642 39.06 -17.30 8.64
CA ARG A 642 39.17 -16.21 9.63
C ARG A 642 37.84 -15.93 10.33
N ILE A 643 36.72 -15.98 9.60
CA ILE A 643 35.39 -15.85 10.22
C ILE A 643 35.14 -16.99 11.21
N LEU A 644 35.52 -18.23 10.89
CA LEU A 644 35.34 -19.37 11.79
C LEU A 644 36.30 -19.35 13.00
N GLY A 645 37.43 -18.65 12.90
CA GLY A 645 38.28 -18.34 14.04
C GLY A 645 37.63 -17.34 15.02
N ILE A 646 36.79 -16.45 14.51
CA ILE A 646 36.06 -15.43 15.29
C ILE A 646 34.72 -15.98 15.82
N ASP A 647 33.95 -16.65 14.98
CA ASP A 647 32.67 -17.31 15.27
C ASP A 647 32.63 -18.70 14.64
N ALA A 648 33.04 -19.70 15.43
CA ALA A 648 33.09 -21.10 15.01
C ALA A 648 31.71 -21.67 14.60
N LYS A 649 30.59 -21.06 15.05
CA LYS A 649 29.23 -21.52 14.75
C LYS A 649 28.60 -20.79 13.55
N ASN A 650 29.35 -19.94 12.85
CA ASN A 650 28.82 -19.21 11.70
C ASN A 650 28.45 -20.14 10.53
N ALA A 651 27.16 -20.47 10.40
CA ALA A 651 26.64 -21.41 9.41
C ALA A 651 26.85 -20.94 7.96
N SER A 652 26.97 -19.63 7.72
CA SER A 652 27.21 -19.07 6.39
C SER A 652 28.67 -19.30 5.97
N ALA A 653 29.62 -18.96 6.85
CA ALA A 653 31.05 -19.19 6.59
C ALA A 653 31.40 -20.68 6.45
N GLN A 654 30.79 -21.56 7.25
CA GLN A 654 31.00 -23.02 7.11
C GLN A 654 30.50 -23.58 5.77
N ARG A 655 29.40 -23.06 5.24
CA ARG A 655 28.85 -23.46 3.94
C ARG A 655 29.70 -22.92 2.79
N ALA A 656 30.07 -21.64 2.86
CA ALA A 656 30.93 -21.00 1.89
C ALA A 656 32.30 -21.69 1.83
N LEU A 657 32.94 -21.95 2.97
CA LEU A 657 34.23 -22.64 3.04
C LEU A 657 34.16 -24.06 2.44
N ARG A 658 33.12 -24.85 2.77
CA ARG A 658 32.93 -26.19 2.19
C ARG A 658 32.82 -26.15 0.67
N ARG A 659 32.09 -25.16 0.13
CA ARG A 659 31.93 -24.98 -1.31
C ARG A 659 33.26 -24.63 -1.98
N VAL A 660 33.98 -23.64 -1.43
CA VAL A 660 35.30 -23.25 -1.95
C VAL A 660 36.29 -24.41 -1.88
N GLN A 661 36.32 -25.18 -0.78
CA GLN A 661 37.20 -26.34 -0.64
C GLN A 661 36.84 -27.48 -1.60
N ALA A 662 35.56 -27.76 -1.81
CA ALA A 662 35.12 -28.73 -2.81
C ALA A 662 35.57 -28.34 -4.21
N GLU A 663 35.53 -27.05 -4.53
CA GLU A 663 35.90 -26.51 -5.84
C GLU A 663 37.43 -26.47 -6.04
N ILE A 664 38.21 -26.20 -4.97
CA ILE A 664 39.67 -26.37 -4.98
C ILE A 664 40.05 -27.85 -5.21
N LEU A 665 39.35 -28.79 -4.56
CA LEU A 665 39.58 -30.23 -4.71
C LEU A 665 39.20 -30.74 -6.11
N GLN A 666 38.12 -30.21 -6.70
CA GLN A 666 37.71 -30.55 -8.07
C GLN A 666 38.59 -29.89 -9.14
N GLY A 667 39.11 -28.68 -8.89
CA GLY A 667 40.04 -27.99 -9.79
C GLY A 667 41.47 -28.57 -9.79
N GLY A 668 41.83 -29.38 -8.79
CA GLY A 668 43.14 -30.04 -8.69
C GLY A 668 43.28 -31.35 -9.49
N GLN A 669 42.21 -31.83 -10.14
CA GLN A 669 42.21 -33.06 -10.95
C GLN A 669 42.05 -32.83 -12.47
N GLN A 670 42.35 -31.62 -12.97
CA GLN A 670 42.38 -31.32 -14.42
C GLN A 670 43.78 -31.09 -14.98
#